data_AF-A0A1Q5L4G0-F1
#
_entry.id   AF-A0A1Q5L4G0-F1
#
_cell.length_a   1.000
_cell.length_b   1.000
_cell.length_c   1.000
_cell.angle_alpha   90.00
_cell.angle_beta   90.00
_cell.angle_gamma   90.00
#
_symmetry.space_group_name_H-M   'P 1'
#
loop_
_entity.id
_entity.type
_entity.pdbx_description
1 polymer ?
#
loop_
_entity_poly.entity_id
_entity_poly.type
_entity_poly.pdbx_seq_one_letter_code
_entity_poly.pdbx_strand_id
1 'polypeptide(L)'
;MRDEESGGVRGLRAWAAEATTRGAELIRRVGKEPVTAEEFDATAAELRQLRLLLDHDRALLGTVTLSLGALLAMRHATGQGTPADREEARRLLEEVRDPATPAGEAVPAEGRRWAALYLLTLNELAVPGSGPGSAPDFWSVFDQSLGARHGDPAAEAAKVASLAAELEGLPLPPEARDQVRQIQDVLSYVSRADFSDPGTLMSMLPADFPFTEQLRMLLNLMPSVPDTPDTPATPATPATPDTPATPATSNTEDSGPRQEPRARTGAEAEGDDTVTGAWLAALLGTTEAMRDGDPEALSRLLQRLAGDLDRLPDGHDRAGEIRQLIGLVLQTGEPLGGSRIDGAVAETHRESVGEHYARLAEADPAAAQLTVPLRAMNLLVALRAAEDAEDERELLRLVGELAELERTTPEDHAFRSLVLLAHGNALATLGHRTGNTENMVRGLARQQEALTASSVRELGLPESLLTSVQEALQASRAVVGGTPDLMPAPTPLPANASTDTRYLAGLSATLRHSVTRDPADLDFAIGELEQVRAQVRKGRSPQLAGDALWQLAENYRTRSGRTGDASDRAAATNAALEALQALAGDVVLQTGPDHGLLAARSGADRGVRAAIWAAAEGRVEDAVAALELGRALVLQAAATSRAVPELLQARGHCELARAWRDAEAGAPGTADGLPRELPSSLRRRALQALGHRDPDGALFRTPTVGELKAGVAAGDADALVYLLAGQGDTPGMAIVVGPDTGTGVRALPLLSGEHSGPLERYLDAAGARQRQPRDAGVAQAWEQALAELCDWATGAVIAPVMTGIAERLAADDGRRKDRPGPPRLVLVPCGRLGIVPWHAARLPSEAPHDYVCEAMVISYAASGRQFLDTVRRAPRVPGAAAVLVADPTMTLTHAELEVTALRQGPYPEARLYGDFFEPPVEPVGPGTPDDLLDELTGGASLLHLACHGSAGVSPTESSLQLASPDVSSAGTDPGLLTVSRLLARPAGERTGTDGPLVVLSACETDLTHRDHDEALTLTTAFVARGARDVVGSRWATADSAAALMMAVFHHYLTVEGRSPVDALRAAQAWMLNPRRENPGSLDGRLLDELRKGPTLDHPAAWAAFIHQGHPGPATPGRR
;
A
#
# COMPACT_ATOMS: atom_id res chain seq x y z
N MET A 1 9.53 -50.30 -66.69
CA MET A 1 9.38 -48.87 -67.03
C MET A 1 8.88 -48.20 -65.77
N ARG A 2 9.79 -47.82 -64.86
CA ARG A 2 10.21 -46.42 -64.59
C ARG A 2 9.00 -45.53 -64.27
N ASP A 3 8.56 -45.54 -63.01
CA ASP A 3 7.83 -44.41 -62.44
C ASP A 3 8.85 -43.32 -62.12
N GLU A 4 9.12 -42.48 -63.12
CA GLU A 4 9.82 -41.21 -62.89
C GLU A 4 8.88 -40.31 -62.08
N GLU A 5 9.01 -40.35 -60.75
CA GLU A 5 8.38 -39.36 -59.86
C GLU A 5 8.73 -37.96 -60.37
N SER A 6 7.70 -37.19 -60.72
CA SER A 6 7.84 -35.82 -61.21
C SER A 6 8.63 -34.99 -60.18
N GLY A 7 9.48 -34.08 -60.64
CA GLY A 7 10.26 -33.20 -59.75
C GLY A 7 9.40 -32.42 -58.76
N GLY A 8 8.11 -32.18 -59.10
CA GLY A 8 7.13 -31.56 -58.22
C GLY A 8 6.74 -32.42 -57.02
N VAL A 9 6.60 -33.75 -57.19
CA VAL A 9 6.28 -34.67 -56.07
C VAL A 9 7.46 -34.77 -55.12
N ARG A 10 8.69 -34.88 -55.62
CA ARG A 10 9.90 -34.87 -54.77
C ARG A 10 10.10 -33.54 -54.04
N GLY A 11 9.81 -32.42 -54.71
CA GLY A 11 9.83 -31.10 -54.07
C GLY A 11 8.78 -30.98 -52.96
N LEU A 12 7.57 -31.48 -53.19
CA LEU A 12 6.49 -31.48 -52.18
C LEU A 12 6.84 -32.36 -50.97
N ARG A 13 7.45 -33.54 -51.18
CA ARG A 13 7.91 -34.41 -50.09
C ARG A 13 9.03 -33.76 -49.26
N ALA A 14 9.98 -33.11 -49.91
CA ALA A 14 11.06 -32.38 -49.22
C ALA A 14 10.49 -31.19 -48.42
N TRP A 15 9.56 -30.43 -48.99
CA TRP A 15 8.90 -29.31 -48.32
C TRP A 15 8.11 -29.77 -47.10
N ALA A 16 7.32 -30.84 -47.23
CA ALA A 16 6.58 -31.42 -46.11
C ALA A 16 7.50 -31.93 -44.99
N ALA A 17 8.62 -32.59 -45.32
CA ALA A 17 9.61 -33.02 -44.33
C ALA A 17 10.26 -31.84 -43.59
N GLU A 18 10.56 -30.74 -44.30
CA GLU A 18 11.16 -29.54 -43.71
C GLU A 18 10.17 -28.81 -42.79
N ALA A 19 8.93 -28.62 -43.23
CA ALA A 19 7.88 -27.95 -42.47
C ALA A 19 7.50 -28.74 -41.20
N THR A 20 7.40 -30.06 -41.30
CA THR A 20 7.13 -30.94 -40.13
C THR A 20 8.29 -30.96 -39.14
N THR A 21 9.55 -30.92 -39.62
CA THR A 21 10.74 -30.78 -38.76
C THR A 21 10.74 -29.45 -38.02
N ARG A 22 10.41 -28.34 -38.70
CA ARG A 22 10.27 -27.01 -38.07
C ARG A 22 9.18 -27.00 -36.99
N GLY A 23 8.02 -27.58 -37.29
CA GLY A 23 6.93 -27.73 -36.32
C GLY A 23 7.35 -28.50 -35.07
N ALA A 24 8.07 -29.62 -35.24
CA ALA A 24 8.59 -30.42 -34.12
C ALA A 24 9.65 -29.67 -33.29
N GLU A 25 10.49 -28.84 -33.92
CA GLU A 25 11.47 -28.01 -33.21
C GLU A 25 10.78 -26.93 -32.37
N LEU A 26 9.77 -26.26 -32.94
CA LEU A 26 8.98 -25.26 -32.22
C LEU A 26 8.30 -25.87 -30.99
N ILE A 27 7.65 -27.03 -31.14
CA ILE A 27 7.03 -27.75 -30.03
C ILE A 27 8.05 -28.08 -28.92
N ARG A 28 9.28 -28.45 -29.29
CA ARG A 28 10.34 -28.76 -28.31
C ARG A 28 10.85 -27.53 -27.56
N ARG A 29 10.84 -26.34 -28.20
CA ARG A 29 11.27 -25.07 -27.61
C ARG A 29 10.28 -24.53 -26.56
N VAL A 30 8.99 -24.80 -26.72
CA VAL A 30 7.92 -24.31 -25.85
C VAL A 30 8.16 -24.58 -24.35
N GLY A 31 8.79 -25.71 -23.99
CA GLY A 31 9.10 -26.05 -22.59
C GLY A 31 10.41 -25.47 -22.05
N LYS A 32 11.18 -24.72 -22.85
CA LYS A 32 12.54 -24.25 -22.51
C LYS A 32 12.72 -22.75 -22.67
N GLU A 33 12.06 -22.13 -23.65
CA GLU A 33 12.23 -20.72 -24.01
C GLU A 33 10.90 -20.12 -24.51
N PRO A 34 10.67 -18.81 -24.37
CA PRO A 34 9.46 -18.16 -24.88
C PRO A 34 9.43 -18.16 -26.41
N VAL A 35 8.34 -18.66 -27.00
CA VAL A 35 8.07 -18.66 -28.45
C VAL A 35 7.00 -17.61 -28.75
N THR A 36 7.13 -16.89 -29.87
CA THR A 36 6.19 -15.82 -30.24
C THR A 36 4.98 -16.35 -31.03
N ALA A 37 3.84 -15.66 -30.94
CA ALA A 37 2.63 -16.02 -31.70
C ALA A 37 2.87 -15.99 -33.23
N GLU A 38 3.73 -15.08 -33.71
CA GLU A 38 4.09 -14.98 -35.14
C GLU A 38 4.82 -16.22 -35.66
N GLU A 39 5.70 -16.84 -34.85
CA GLU A 39 6.40 -18.08 -35.20
C GLU A 39 5.43 -19.28 -35.33
N PHE A 40 4.41 -19.34 -34.46
CA PHE A 40 3.33 -20.32 -34.54
C PHE A 40 2.48 -20.12 -35.80
N ASP A 41 2.09 -18.88 -36.09
CA ASP A 41 1.22 -18.54 -37.23
C ASP A 41 1.88 -18.86 -38.58
N ALA A 42 3.15 -18.50 -38.75
CA ALA A 42 3.89 -18.78 -39.98
C ALA A 42 3.98 -20.28 -40.28
N THR A 43 4.30 -21.08 -39.26
CA THR A 43 4.47 -22.54 -39.41
C THR A 43 3.12 -23.26 -39.56
N ALA A 44 2.09 -22.82 -38.83
CA ALA A 44 0.74 -23.37 -38.97
C ALA A 44 0.12 -23.07 -40.35
N ALA A 45 0.32 -21.85 -40.88
CA ALA A 45 -0.13 -21.48 -42.22
C ALA A 45 0.55 -22.33 -43.31
N GLU A 46 1.85 -22.57 -43.19
CA GLU A 46 2.62 -23.42 -44.11
C GLU A 46 2.11 -24.87 -44.11
N LEU A 47 1.91 -25.47 -42.93
CA LEU A 47 1.38 -26.83 -42.80
C LEU A 47 -0.06 -26.96 -43.32
N ARG A 48 -0.91 -25.94 -43.15
CA ARG A 48 -2.27 -25.90 -43.73
C ARG A 48 -2.23 -25.93 -45.26
N GLN A 49 -1.33 -25.19 -45.88
CA GLN A 49 -1.17 -25.17 -47.34
C GLN A 49 -0.66 -26.52 -47.86
N LEU A 50 0.32 -27.12 -47.19
CA LEU A 50 0.86 -28.43 -47.53
C LEU A 50 -0.22 -29.53 -47.46
N ARG A 51 -1.06 -29.52 -46.43
CA ARG A 51 -2.13 -30.51 -46.27
C ARG A 51 -3.08 -30.57 -47.47
N LEU A 52 -3.43 -29.43 -48.07
CA LEU A 52 -4.30 -29.36 -49.25
C LEU A 52 -3.69 -29.97 -50.51
N LEU A 53 -2.36 -30.10 -50.57
CA LEU A 53 -1.64 -30.60 -51.73
C LEU A 53 -1.34 -32.10 -51.64
N LEU A 54 -1.54 -32.72 -50.47
CA LEU A 54 -1.05 -34.08 -50.16
C LEU A 54 -2.11 -35.18 -50.28
N ASP A 55 -3.25 -34.92 -50.91
CA ASP A 55 -4.31 -35.92 -51.12
C ASP A 55 -3.84 -37.21 -51.84
N HIS A 56 -2.76 -37.12 -52.62
CA HIS A 56 -2.17 -38.22 -53.38
C HIS A 56 -1.12 -39.04 -52.59
N ASP A 57 -0.68 -38.57 -51.41
CA ASP A 57 0.32 -39.24 -50.57
C ASP A 57 -0.18 -39.35 -49.12
N ARG A 58 -0.90 -40.44 -48.84
CA ARG A 58 -1.59 -40.68 -47.54
C ARG A 58 -0.64 -40.66 -46.34
N ALA A 59 0.61 -41.11 -46.52
CA ALA A 59 1.60 -41.16 -45.43
C ALA A 59 2.08 -39.76 -45.05
N LEU A 60 2.35 -38.91 -46.03
CA LEU A 60 2.73 -37.52 -45.80
C LEU A 60 1.54 -36.66 -45.35
N LEU A 61 0.35 -36.91 -45.88
CA LEU A 61 -0.89 -36.27 -45.43
C LEU A 61 -1.10 -36.49 -43.93
N GLY A 62 -0.95 -37.73 -43.45
CA GLY A 62 -1.05 -38.06 -42.03
C GLY A 62 0.03 -37.38 -41.17
N THR A 63 1.28 -37.32 -41.65
CA THR A 63 2.40 -36.70 -40.92
C THR A 63 2.24 -35.18 -40.79
N VAL A 64 1.81 -34.52 -41.87
CA VAL A 64 1.53 -33.07 -41.88
C VAL A 64 0.31 -32.75 -41.01
N THR A 65 -0.75 -33.58 -41.06
CA THR A 65 -1.96 -33.39 -40.26
C THR A 65 -1.66 -33.55 -38.76
N LEU A 66 -0.85 -34.54 -38.37
CA LEU A 66 -0.39 -34.72 -36.99
C LEU A 66 0.43 -33.51 -36.50
N SER A 67 1.38 -33.05 -37.32
CA SER A 67 2.25 -31.92 -36.96
C SER A 67 1.47 -30.61 -36.82
N LEU A 68 0.50 -30.36 -37.70
CA LEU A 68 -0.38 -29.19 -37.61
C LEU A 68 -1.27 -29.23 -36.36
N GLY A 69 -1.91 -30.38 -36.10
CA GLY A 69 -2.74 -30.57 -34.91
C GLY A 69 -1.94 -30.40 -33.60
N ALA A 70 -0.73 -30.96 -33.55
CA ALA A 70 0.18 -30.81 -32.42
C ALA A 70 0.62 -29.35 -32.19
N LEU A 71 0.96 -28.63 -33.26
CA LEU A 71 1.39 -27.24 -33.18
C LEU A 71 0.27 -26.33 -32.66
N LEU A 72 -0.96 -26.51 -33.14
CA LEU A 72 -2.14 -25.76 -32.68
C LEU A 72 -2.51 -26.11 -31.23
N ALA A 73 -2.37 -27.38 -30.84
CA ALA A 73 -2.57 -27.81 -29.46
C ALA A 73 -1.59 -27.13 -28.50
N MET A 74 -0.31 -27.10 -28.86
CA MET A 74 0.72 -26.43 -28.05
C MET A 74 0.53 -24.91 -28.00
N ARG A 75 0.15 -24.28 -29.13
CA ARG A 75 -0.18 -22.85 -29.16
C ARG A 75 -1.30 -22.52 -28.17
N HIS A 76 -2.37 -23.32 -28.17
CA HIS A 76 -3.46 -23.16 -27.22
C HIS A 76 -3.02 -23.38 -25.77
N ALA A 77 -2.28 -24.46 -25.48
CA ALA A 77 -1.78 -24.77 -24.14
C ALA A 77 -0.85 -23.68 -23.55
N THR A 78 -0.16 -22.91 -24.40
CA THR A 78 0.70 -21.78 -23.98
C THR A 78 -0.04 -20.45 -23.80
N GLY A 79 -1.38 -20.42 -23.95
CA GLY A 79 -2.18 -19.19 -23.85
C GLY A 79 -2.08 -18.25 -25.06
N GLN A 80 -1.44 -18.67 -26.15
CA GLN A 80 -1.27 -17.89 -27.38
C GLN A 80 -2.26 -18.27 -28.50
N GLY A 81 -3.18 -19.21 -28.23
CA GLY A 81 -4.14 -19.75 -29.20
C GLY A 81 -5.58 -19.33 -28.92
N THR A 82 -6.41 -19.31 -29.96
CA THR A 82 -7.84 -18.99 -29.89
C THR A 82 -8.70 -20.25 -29.63
N PRO A 83 -9.98 -20.11 -29.23
CA PRO A 83 -10.92 -21.25 -29.19
C PRO A 83 -11.06 -21.96 -30.55
N ALA A 84 -10.87 -21.24 -31.65
CA ALA A 84 -10.90 -21.81 -33.00
C ALA A 84 -9.68 -22.71 -33.27
N ASP A 85 -8.49 -22.35 -32.78
CA ASP A 85 -7.28 -23.18 -32.89
C ASP A 85 -7.45 -24.50 -32.13
N ARG A 86 -8.09 -24.47 -30.94
CA ARG A 86 -8.40 -25.67 -30.15
C ARG A 86 -9.31 -26.63 -30.90
N GLU A 87 -10.40 -26.11 -31.46
CA GLU A 87 -11.37 -26.94 -32.18
C GLU A 87 -10.78 -27.50 -33.49
N GLU A 88 -9.96 -26.72 -34.18
CA GLU A 88 -9.22 -27.18 -35.35
C GLU A 88 -8.20 -28.27 -34.99
N ALA A 89 -7.41 -28.08 -33.93
CA ALA A 89 -6.46 -29.06 -33.44
C ALA A 89 -7.15 -30.38 -33.07
N ARG A 90 -8.26 -30.30 -32.32
CA ARG A 90 -9.06 -31.46 -31.92
C ARG A 90 -9.51 -32.28 -33.12
N ARG A 91 -10.11 -31.62 -34.11
CA ARG A 91 -10.57 -32.27 -35.35
C ARG A 91 -9.43 -32.94 -36.12
N LEU A 92 -8.29 -32.26 -36.30
CA LEU A 92 -7.15 -32.80 -37.05
C LEU A 92 -6.51 -34.00 -36.36
N LEU A 93 -6.40 -33.98 -35.03
CA LEU A 93 -5.85 -35.07 -34.25
C LEU A 93 -6.81 -36.27 -34.18
N GLU A 94 -8.12 -36.04 -34.10
CA GLU A 94 -9.14 -37.09 -34.24
C GLU A 94 -9.09 -37.73 -35.65
N GLU A 95 -8.89 -36.92 -36.70
CA GLU A 95 -8.72 -37.41 -38.08
C GLU A 95 -7.51 -38.34 -38.21
N VAL A 96 -6.35 -37.97 -37.63
CA VAL A 96 -5.13 -38.78 -37.63
C VAL A 96 -5.30 -40.10 -36.85
N ARG A 97 -6.13 -40.12 -35.81
CA ARG A 97 -6.37 -41.31 -34.99
C ARG A 97 -7.29 -42.33 -35.65
N ASP A 98 -8.23 -41.88 -36.47
CA ASP A 98 -9.19 -42.76 -37.15
C ASP A 98 -8.58 -43.36 -38.43
N PRO A 99 -8.31 -44.69 -38.49
CA PRO A 99 -7.73 -45.35 -39.66
C PRO A 99 -8.63 -45.33 -40.89
N ALA A 100 -9.94 -45.04 -40.73
CA ALA A 100 -10.88 -44.92 -41.82
C ALA A 100 -10.77 -43.58 -42.56
N THR A 101 -10.03 -42.60 -42.02
CA THR A 101 -9.84 -41.31 -42.68
C THR A 101 -8.63 -41.32 -43.62
N PRO A 102 -8.65 -40.48 -44.66
CA PRO A 102 -7.50 -40.22 -45.52
C PRO A 102 -6.19 -39.87 -44.78
N ALA A 103 -6.26 -39.15 -43.66
CA ALA A 103 -5.08 -38.75 -42.90
C ALA A 103 -4.62 -39.83 -41.90
N GLY A 104 -5.51 -40.70 -41.43
CA GLY A 104 -5.19 -41.76 -40.46
C GLY A 104 -4.83 -43.12 -41.08
N GLU A 105 -5.20 -43.35 -42.34
CA GLU A 105 -5.02 -44.63 -43.07
C GLU A 105 -3.56 -45.14 -43.03
N ALA A 106 -2.60 -44.25 -43.32
CA ALA A 106 -1.18 -44.60 -43.43
C ALA A 106 -0.33 -44.20 -42.20
N VAL A 107 -0.97 -43.70 -41.13
CA VAL A 107 -0.25 -43.27 -39.92
C VAL A 107 0.09 -44.48 -39.03
N PRO A 108 1.38 -44.67 -38.66
CA PRO A 108 1.78 -45.76 -37.77
C PRO A 108 1.14 -45.65 -36.39
N ALA A 109 1.07 -46.77 -35.66
CA ALA A 109 0.54 -46.81 -34.30
C ALA A 109 1.19 -45.78 -33.36
N GLU A 110 2.49 -45.52 -33.51
CA GLU A 110 3.21 -44.49 -32.75
C GLU A 110 2.68 -43.07 -33.02
N GLY A 111 2.40 -42.72 -34.28
CA GLY A 111 1.82 -41.42 -34.64
C GLY A 111 0.42 -41.21 -34.07
N ARG A 112 -0.38 -42.28 -33.97
CA ARG A 112 -1.71 -42.23 -33.33
C ARG A 112 -1.63 -42.03 -31.82
N ARG A 113 -0.61 -42.60 -31.17
CA ARG A 113 -0.33 -42.37 -29.74
C ARG A 113 0.13 -40.93 -29.47
N TRP A 114 0.97 -40.37 -30.33
CA TRP A 114 1.32 -38.94 -30.27
C TRP A 114 0.09 -38.05 -30.47
N ALA A 115 -0.82 -38.40 -31.38
CA ALA A 115 -2.08 -37.68 -31.53
C ALA A 115 -2.95 -37.75 -30.25
N ALA A 116 -3.00 -38.91 -29.58
CA ALA A 116 -3.70 -39.08 -28.32
C ALA A 116 -3.10 -38.20 -27.20
N LEU A 117 -1.77 -38.08 -27.14
CA LEU A 117 -1.09 -37.19 -26.20
C LEU A 117 -1.48 -35.73 -26.43
N TYR A 118 -1.46 -35.24 -27.66
CA TYR A 118 -1.84 -33.86 -27.97
C TYR A 118 -3.34 -33.59 -27.75
N LEU A 119 -4.21 -34.59 -27.96
CA LEU A 119 -5.62 -34.47 -27.57
C LEU A 119 -5.79 -34.36 -26.05
N LEU A 120 -4.95 -35.05 -25.27
CA LEU A 120 -4.93 -34.90 -23.81
C LEU A 120 -4.56 -33.45 -23.43
N THR A 121 -3.59 -32.83 -24.12
CA THR A 121 -3.20 -31.42 -23.90
C THR A 121 -4.24 -30.39 -24.35
N LEU A 122 -5.34 -30.82 -24.98
CA LEU A 122 -6.46 -29.96 -25.38
C LEU A 122 -7.67 -30.11 -24.45
N ASN A 123 -7.63 -31.08 -23.53
CA ASN A 123 -8.73 -31.33 -22.61
C ASN A 123 -8.56 -30.47 -21.35
N GLU A 124 -9.61 -29.74 -20.99
CA GLU A 124 -9.61 -28.86 -19.81
C GLU A 124 -9.33 -29.64 -18.53
N LEU A 125 -9.92 -30.85 -18.38
CA LEU A 125 -9.75 -31.73 -17.21
C LEU A 125 -8.33 -32.31 -17.06
N ALA A 126 -7.46 -32.15 -18.06
CA ALA A 126 -6.11 -32.73 -18.08
C ALA A 126 -4.98 -31.68 -18.13
N VAL A 127 -5.30 -30.38 -18.21
CA VAL A 127 -4.30 -29.31 -18.35
C VAL A 127 -4.39 -28.33 -17.16
N PRO A 128 -3.30 -28.16 -16.38
CA PRO A 128 -3.27 -27.27 -15.20
C PRO A 128 -3.41 -25.78 -15.56
N GLY A 129 -4.04 -25.03 -14.66
CA GLY A 129 -4.03 -23.55 -14.63
C GLY A 129 -2.72 -22.92 -14.13
N SER A 130 -1.55 -23.53 -14.36
CA SER A 130 -0.28 -23.03 -13.83
C SER A 130 0.94 -23.51 -14.64
N GLY A 131 0.99 -23.11 -15.92
CA GLY A 131 2.18 -23.20 -16.78
C GLY A 131 2.61 -24.61 -17.23
N PRO A 132 3.45 -24.74 -18.28
CA PRO A 132 3.87 -26.05 -18.79
C PRO A 132 4.82 -26.77 -17.82
N GLY A 133 4.45 -27.98 -17.36
CA GLY A 133 5.33 -28.90 -16.61
C GLY A 133 4.98 -29.14 -15.13
N SER A 134 3.96 -28.48 -14.59
CA SER A 134 3.41 -28.76 -13.25
C SER A 134 2.51 -30.00 -13.28
N ALA A 135 2.57 -30.82 -12.23
CA ALA A 135 1.61 -31.92 -12.05
C ALA A 135 0.19 -31.33 -11.85
N PRO A 136 -0.87 -31.99 -12.34
CA PRO A 136 -2.23 -31.53 -12.10
C PRO A 136 -2.52 -31.55 -10.61
N ASP A 137 -2.94 -30.41 -10.10
CA ASP A 137 -3.48 -30.32 -8.76
C ASP A 137 -4.82 -31.07 -8.72
N PHE A 138 -4.96 -31.97 -7.73
CA PHE A 138 -6.16 -32.77 -7.51
C PHE A 138 -7.41 -31.88 -7.47
N TRP A 139 -7.31 -30.69 -6.88
CA TRP A 139 -8.43 -29.77 -6.75
C TRP A 139 -8.80 -29.11 -8.06
N SER A 140 -7.85 -28.68 -8.88
CA SER A 140 -8.14 -28.12 -10.21
C SER A 140 -8.95 -29.08 -11.10
N VAL A 141 -8.66 -30.39 -11.03
CA VAL A 141 -9.38 -31.42 -11.80
C VAL A 141 -10.74 -31.74 -11.15
N PHE A 142 -10.78 -31.83 -9.82
CA PHE A 142 -12.01 -32.02 -9.05
C PHE A 142 -13.00 -30.87 -9.27
N ASP A 143 -12.51 -29.63 -9.31
CA ASP A 143 -13.28 -28.39 -9.42
C ASP A 143 -13.95 -28.22 -10.79
N GLN A 144 -13.20 -28.51 -11.86
CA GLN A 144 -13.73 -28.50 -13.22
C GLN A 144 -14.75 -29.61 -13.44
N SER A 145 -14.62 -30.73 -12.73
CA SER A 145 -15.59 -31.83 -12.80
C SER A 145 -16.95 -31.50 -12.17
N LEU A 146 -16.97 -30.64 -11.15
CA LEU A 146 -18.20 -30.14 -10.51
C LEU A 146 -18.91 -29.06 -11.35
N GLY A 147 -18.20 -28.38 -12.26
CA GLY A 147 -18.76 -27.30 -13.11
C GLY A 147 -19.34 -27.74 -14.46
N ALA A 148 -19.27 -29.03 -14.81
CA ALA A 148 -19.75 -29.55 -16.09
C ALA A 148 -21.28 -29.76 -16.08
N ARG A 149 -22.00 -29.22 -17.07
CA ARG A 149 -23.47 -29.35 -17.19
C ARG A 149 -23.94 -30.81 -17.26
N HIS A 150 -25.12 -31.08 -16.70
CA HIS A 150 -25.74 -32.41 -16.67
C HIS A 150 -25.69 -33.20 -18.01
N GLY A 151 -25.00 -34.35 -17.95
CA GLY A 151 -24.84 -35.38 -18.99
C GLY A 151 -23.67 -35.10 -19.94
N ASP A 152 -22.46 -35.66 -19.80
CA ASP A 152 -22.04 -36.94 -19.23
C ASP A 152 -20.55 -36.81 -18.78
N PRO A 153 -20.28 -36.33 -17.55
CA PRO A 153 -18.91 -36.21 -17.01
C PRO A 153 -18.19 -37.56 -17.00
N ALA A 154 -18.92 -38.66 -16.88
CA ALA A 154 -18.39 -40.01 -16.94
C ALA A 154 -17.94 -40.39 -18.35
N ALA A 155 -18.62 -39.97 -19.43
CA ALA A 155 -18.17 -40.20 -20.81
C ALA A 155 -16.97 -39.36 -21.20
N GLU A 156 -16.87 -38.09 -20.76
CA GLU A 156 -15.65 -37.30 -20.99
C GLU A 156 -14.47 -37.83 -20.19
N ALA A 157 -14.66 -38.14 -18.89
CA ALA A 157 -13.64 -38.78 -18.07
C ALA A 157 -13.22 -40.15 -18.64
N ALA A 158 -14.16 -40.96 -19.16
CA ALA A 158 -13.86 -42.21 -19.84
C ALA A 158 -13.11 -42.01 -21.16
N LYS A 159 -13.43 -40.96 -21.93
CA LYS A 159 -12.72 -40.58 -23.16
C LYS A 159 -11.27 -40.18 -22.84
N VAL A 160 -11.04 -39.43 -21.77
CA VAL A 160 -9.68 -39.04 -21.33
C VAL A 160 -8.91 -40.23 -20.73
N ALA A 161 -9.56 -41.10 -19.95
CA ALA A 161 -8.95 -42.32 -19.44
C ALA A 161 -8.52 -43.27 -20.58
N SER A 162 -9.35 -43.39 -21.63
CA SER A 162 -9.00 -44.12 -22.86
C SER A 162 -7.80 -43.51 -23.57
N LEU A 163 -7.76 -42.17 -23.72
CA LEU A 163 -6.64 -41.47 -24.33
C LEU A 163 -5.33 -41.69 -23.56
N ALA A 164 -5.39 -41.63 -22.22
CA ALA A 164 -4.23 -41.83 -21.37
C ALA A 164 -3.74 -43.28 -21.38
N ALA A 165 -4.64 -44.28 -21.46
CA ALA A 165 -4.26 -45.69 -21.55
C ALA A 165 -3.50 -46.02 -22.85
N GLU A 166 -3.76 -45.29 -23.94
CA GLU A 166 -3.03 -45.44 -25.20
C GLU A 166 -1.56 -44.97 -25.12
N LEU A 167 -1.17 -44.26 -24.06
CA LEU A 167 0.16 -43.65 -23.90
C LEU A 167 1.21 -44.60 -23.31
N GLU A 168 0.84 -45.78 -22.79
CA GLU A 168 1.75 -46.74 -22.13
C GLU A 168 2.93 -47.20 -23.01
N GLY A 169 2.84 -47.04 -24.33
CA GLY A 169 3.87 -47.42 -25.30
C GLY A 169 4.72 -46.27 -25.87
N LEU A 170 4.64 -45.04 -25.34
CA LEU A 170 5.45 -43.89 -25.77
C LEU A 170 6.73 -43.73 -24.93
N PRO A 171 7.87 -43.31 -25.52
CA PRO A 171 9.11 -43.07 -24.80
C PRO A 171 9.09 -41.73 -24.04
N LEU A 172 8.17 -41.58 -23.08
CA LEU A 172 8.05 -40.39 -22.24
C LEU A 172 9.08 -40.39 -21.08
N PRO A 173 9.57 -39.21 -20.65
CA PRO A 173 10.36 -39.06 -19.42
C PRO A 173 9.64 -39.66 -18.20
N PRO A 174 10.36 -40.10 -17.14
CA PRO A 174 9.75 -40.68 -15.94
C PRO A 174 8.70 -39.76 -15.31
N GLU A 175 9.01 -38.47 -15.19
CA GLU A 175 8.14 -37.43 -14.64
C GLU A 175 6.81 -37.28 -15.41
N ALA A 176 6.88 -37.28 -16.75
CA ALA A 176 5.69 -37.21 -17.60
C ALA A 176 4.84 -38.49 -17.55
N ARG A 177 5.47 -39.65 -17.32
CA ARG A 177 4.76 -40.92 -17.11
C ARG A 177 4.00 -40.94 -15.78
N ASP A 178 4.62 -40.43 -14.73
CA ASP A 178 3.98 -40.31 -13.41
C ASP A 178 2.81 -39.31 -13.45
N GLN A 179 2.95 -38.20 -14.19
CA GLN A 179 1.85 -37.24 -14.43
C GLN A 179 0.67 -37.86 -15.18
N VAL A 180 0.91 -38.60 -16.26
CA VAL A 180 -0.16 -39.30 -17.01
C VAL A 180 -0.88 -40.33 -16.13
N ARG A 181 -0.14 -41.02 -15.25
CA ARG A 181 -0.70 -41.98 -14.30
C ARG A 181 -1.58 -41.30 -13.24
N GLN A 182 -1.12 -40.17 -12.69
CA GLN A 182 -1.93 -39.36 -11.77
C GLN A 182 -3.22 -38.86 -12.43
N ILE A 183 -3.16 -38.39 -13.68
CA ILE A 183 -4.35 -37.99 -14.45
C ILE A 183 -5.33 -39.16 -14.60
N GLN A 184 -4.84 -40.37 -14.89
CA GLN A 184 -5.68 -41.57 -14.97
C GLN A 184 -6.36 -41.90 -13.65
N ASP A 185 -5.62 -41.86 -12.55
CA ASP A 185 -6.14 -42.18 -11.22
C ASP A 185 -7.23 -41.17 -10.81
N VAL A 186 -7.01 -39.87 -11.01
CA VAL A 186 -7.97 -38.79 -10.68
C VAL A 186 -9.22 -38.83 -11.58
N LEU A 187 -9.09 -39.09 -12.88
CA LEU A 187 -10.26 -39.15 -13.77
C LEU A 187 -11.07 -40.45 -13.61
N SER A 188 -10.41 -41.55 -13.22
CA SER A 188 -11.10 -42.78 -12.86
C SER A 188 -12.02 -42.59 -11.65
N TYR A 189 -11.67 -41.67 -10.74
CA TYR A 189 -12.47 -41.24 -9.60
C TYR A 189 -13.70 -40.42 -10.04
N VAL A 190 -13.53 -39.39 -10.88
CA VAL A 190 -14.65 -38.55 -11.39
C VAL A 190 -15.68 -39.39 -12.14
N SER A 191 -15.25 -40.43 -12.87
CA SER A 191 -16.16 -41.31 -13.61
C SER A 191 -16.98 -42.29 -12.75
N ARG A 192 -16.66 -42.43 -11.46
CA ARG A 192 -17.23 -43.47 -10.56
C ARG A 192 -17.89 -42.93 -9.30
N ALA A 193 -17.70 -41.66 -8.94
CA ALA A 193 -18.16 -41.10 -7.68
C ALA A 193 -19.61 -40.61 -7.74
N ASP A 194 -20.42 -41.02 -6.77
CA ASP A 194 -21.62 -40.31 -6.32
C ASP A 194 -21.15 -39.35 -5.22
N PHE A 195 -21.19 -38.04 -5.50
CA PHE A 195 -20.61 -37.00 -4.63
C PHE A 195 -21.40 -36.77 -3.33
N SER A 196 -22.49 -37.52 -3.12
CA SER A 196 -23.33 -37.44 -1.94
C SER A 196 -22.88 -38.29 -0.74
N ASP A 197 -21.82 -39.11 -0.86
CA ASP A 197 -21.29 -39.96 0.24
C ASP A 197 -19.91 -39.50 0.78
N PRO A 198 -19.87 -38.85 1.96
CA PRO A 198 -18.65 -38.40 2.63
C PRO A 198 -17.65 -39.52 2.95
N GLY A 199 -18.13 -40.73 3.25
CA GLY A 199 -17.27 -41.84 3.70
C GLY A 199 -16.39 -42.39 2.58
N THR A 200 -16.95 -42.47 1.37
CA THR A 200 -16.22 -42.89 0.17
C THR A 200 -15.18 -41.85 -0.26
N LEU A 201 -15.52 -40.55 -0.15
CA LEU A 201 -14.64 -39.42 -0.45
C LEU A 201 -13.39 -39.40 0.46
N MET A 202 -13.57 -39.71 1.76
CA MET A 202 -12.48 -39.80 2.74
C MET A 202 -11.55 -40.98 2.56
N SER A 203 -12.05 -42.12 2.09
CA SER A 203 -11.27 -43.37 2.01
C SER A 203 -10.25 -43.41 0.87
N MET A 204 -10.34 -42.47 -0.09
CA MET A 204 -9.56 -42.49 -1.33
C MET A 204 -8.64 -41.28 -1.50
N LEU A 205 -8.64 -40.34 -0.55
CA LEU A 205 -7.64 -39.28 -0.47
C LEU A 205 -6.25 -39.90 -0.21
N PRO A 206 -5.15 -39.31 -0.74
CA PRO A 206 -3.80 -39.72 -0.39
C PRO A 206 -3.63 -39.80 1.12
N ALA A 207 -2.90 -40.80 1.62
CA ALA A 207 -2.72 -41.00 3.06
C ALA A 207 -2.03 -39.80 3.76
N ASP A 208 -1.37 -38.95 2.98
CA ASP A 208 -0.69 -37.72 3.35
C ASP A 208 -1.48 -36.44 3.01
N PHE A 209 -2.79 -36.54 2.75
CA PHE A 209 -3.62 -35.39 2.42
C PHE A 209 -3.73 -34.41 3.61
N PRO A 210 -3.20 -33.17 3.49
CA PRO A 210 -2.98 -32.28 4.62
C PRO A 210 -4.25 -31.66 5.21
N PHE A 211 -5.40 -31.80 4.53
CA PHE A 211 -6.68 -31.22 4.95
C PHE A 211 -7.76 -32.27 5.25
N THR A 212 -7.38 -33.52 5.51
CA THR A 212 -8.31 -34.64 5.70
C THR A 212 -9.29 -34.40 6.86
N GLU A 213 -8.81 -33.85 7.99
CA GLU A 213 -9.65 -33.63 9.17
C GLU A 213 -10.60 -32.44 9.01
N GLN A 214 -10.18 -31.39 8.30
CA GLN A 214 -10.97 -30.20 8.02
C GLN A 214 -12.04 -30.51 6.99
N LEU A 215 -11.67 -31.28 5.96
CA LEU A 215 -12.63 -31.80 5.00
C LEU A 215 -13.63 -32.72 5.70
N ARG A 216 -13.18 -33.58 6.63
CA ARG A 216 -14.09 -34.40 7.46
C ARG A 216 -15.01 -33.54 8.35
N MET A 217 -14.48 -32.52 9.00
CA MET A 217 -15.24 -31.59 9.84
C MET A 217 -16.29 -30.84 9.00
N LEU A 218 -15.90 -30.35 7.84
CA LEU A 218 -16.77 -29.64 6.90
C LEU A 218 -17.84 -30.58 6.33
N LEU A 219 -17.47 -31.77 5.86
CA LEU A 219 -18.41 -32.79 5.38
C LEU A 219 -19.38 -33.26 6.48
N ASN A 220 -18.95 -33.27 7.75
CA ASN A 220 -19.81 -33.57 8.90
C ASN A 220 -20.75 -32.41 9.27
N LEU A 221 -20.45 -31.18 8.82
CA LEU A 221 -21.31 -30.00 8.96
C LEU A 221 -22.30 -29.84 7.79
N MET A 222 -22.13 -30.59 6.69
CA MET A 222 -23.02 -30.54 5.51
C MET A 222 -24.38 -31.28 5.61
N PRO A 223 -24.62 -32.28 6.50
CA PRO A 223 -25.89 -32.99 6.48
C PRO A 223 -26.92 -32.28 7.38
N SER A 224 -27.59 -31.27 6.83
CA SER A 224 -28.77 -30.64 7.44
C SER A 224 -29.97 -30.60 6.48
N VAL A 225 -30.39 -31.76 5.97
CA VAL A 225 -31.78 -31.94 5.53
C VAL A 225 -32.39 -33.04 6.40
N PRO A 226 -33.34 -32.73 7.29
CA PRO A 226 -34.21 -33.75 7.82
C PRO A 226 -35.06 -34.28 6.67
N ASP A 227 -34.93 -35.58 6.37
CA ASP A 227 -36.06 -36.32 5.83
C ASP A 227 -37.25 -36.07 6.78
N THR A 228 -38.40 -35.76 6.19
CA THR A 228 -39.67 -35.40 6.86
C THR A 228 -39.89 -36.07 8.22
N PRO A 229 -40.51 -35.37 9.21
CA PRO A 229 -40.60 -35.83 10.59
C PRO A 229 -41.38 -37.15 10.69
N ASP A 230 -40.66 -38.22 11.00
CA ASP A 230 -41.27 -39.46 11.48
C ASP A 230 -42.03 -39.15 12.78
N THR A 231 -43.30 -39.52 12.77
CA THR A 231 -44.22 -39.32 13.89
C THR A 231 -43.70 -40.13 15.08
N PRO A 232 -43.49 -39.54 16.27
CA PRO A 232 -43.01 -40.30 17.41
C PRO A 232 -44.10 -41.28 17.89
N ALA A 233 -43.77 -42.56 17.85
CA ALA A 233 -44.51 -43.61 18.54
C ALA A 233 -44.54 -43.31 20.05
N THR A 234 -45.74 -43.22 20.61
CA THR A 234 -45.99 -43.03 22.04
C THR A 234 -45.47 -44.21 22.86
N PRO A 235 -44.70 -43.98 23.94
CA PRO A 235 -44.61 -44.91 25.06
C PRO A 235 -45.51 -44.44 26.21
N ALA A 236 -46.20 -45.41 26.81
CA ALA A 236 -47.18 -45.23 27.87
C ALA A 236 -46.59 -44.67 29.18
N THR A 237 -47.33 -43.76 29.81
CA THR A 237 -47.10 -43.30 31.19
C THR A 237 -47.94 -44.13 32.17
N PRO A 238 -47.42 -44.55 33.34
CA PRO A 238 -48.24 -45.07 34.43
C PRO A 238 -48.67 -43.96 35.41
N ALA A 239 -49.76 -44.26 36.10
CA ALA A 239 -50.67 -43.39 36.84
C ALA A 239 -50.17 -42.77 38.16
N THR A 240 -50.81 -41.67 38.55
CA THR A 240 -51.33 -41.43 39.92
C THR A 240 -52.63 -40.60 39.88
N PRO A 241 -53.57 -40.77 40.85
CA PRO A 241 -54.99 -40.43 40.70
C PRO A 241 -55.46 -39.18 41.51
N ASP A 242 -56.77 -38.91 41.42
CA ASP A 242 -57.64 -37.98 42.19
C ASP A 242 -57.81 -36.54 41.65
N THR A 243 -59.01 -35.97 41.38
CA THR A 243 -60.45 -36.35 41.31
C THR A 243 -61.18 -35.16 40.58
N PRO A 244 -62.53 -35.07 40.39
CA PRO A 244 -63.18 -35.23 39.09
C PRO A 244 -64.08 -34.06 38.59
N ALA A 245 -64.59 -34.26 37.36
CA ALA A 245 -65.90 -33.83 36.82
C ALA A 245 -66.08 -32.33 36.47
N THR A 246 -66.64 -31.93 35.31
CA THR A 246 -67.82 -32.43 34.57
C THR A 246 -67.88 -31.73 33.16
N PRO A 247 -68.82 -32.01 32.23
CA PRO A 247 -68.59 -32.89 31.07
C PRO A 247 -68.96 -32.28 29.68
N ALA A 248 -68.57 -33.02 28.61
CA ALA A 248 -69.30 -33.27 27.34
C ALA A 248 -69.70 -32.06 26.44
N THR A 249 -69.62 -32.10 25.10
CA THR A 249 -69.77 -33.17 24.10
C THR A 249 -69.06 -32.79 22.80
N SER A 250 -68.40 -33.79 22.22
CA SER A 250 -67.89 -33.89 20.84
C SER A 250 -69.03 -34.17 19.84
N ASN A 251 -68.88 -33.85 18.54
CA ASN A 251 -68.58 -34.75 17.41
C ASN A 251 -69.12 -34.03 16.15
N THR A 252 -68.69 -34.15 14.88
CA THR A 252 -67.74 -34.93 14.05
C THR A 252 -67.85 -34.26 12.65
N GLU A 253 -66.85 -34.20 11.76
CA GLU A 253 -66.45 -35.16 10.70
C GLU A 253 -65.33 -34.43 9.90
N ASP A 254 -64.09 -34.91 9.81
CA ASP A 254 -63.50 -35.86 8.84
C ASP A 254 -63.83 -35.63 7.35
N SER A 255 -62.83 -35.16 6.58
CA SER A 255 -62.48 -35.66 5.23
C SER A 255 -61.23 -34.94 4.68
N GLY A 256 -60.12 -35.68 4.52
CA GLY A 256 -58.96 -35.24 3.72
C GLY A 256 -59.08 -35.60 2.23
N PRO A 257 -58.08 -35.23 1.43
CA PRO A 257 -57.49 -36.19 0.49
C PRO A 257 -55.96 -36.25 0.59
N ARG A 258 -55.41 -37.46 0.37
CA ARG A 258 -53.98 -37.81 0.33
C ARG A 258 -53.33 -37.29 -0.96
N GLN A 259 -52.09 -36.78 -0.87
CA GLN A 259 -51.15 -36.62 -2.00
C GLN A 259 -49.88 -37.43 -1.74
N GLU A 260 -49.37 -38.06 -2.80
CA GLU A 260 -48.18 -38.91 -2.88
C GLU A 260 -46.85 -38.10 -2.78
N PRO A 261 -45.69 -38.75 -2.51
CA PRO A 261 -44.39 -38.09 -2.32
C PRO A 261 -43.82 -37.51 -3.62
N ARG A 262 -43.34 -36.26 -3.60
CA ARG A 262 -42.65 -35.62 -4.73
C ARG A 262 -41.21 -36.15 -4.87
N ALA A 263 -40.84 -36.57 -6.08
CA ALA A 263 -39.44 -36.76 -6.48
C ALA A 263 -38.74 -35.40 -6.65
N ARG A 264 -37.50 -35.28 -6.15
CA ARG A 264 -36.63 -34.09 -6.30
C ARG A 264 -36.46 -33.74 -7.78
N THR A 265 -36.53 -32.46 -8.13
CA THR A 265 -36.32 -32.01 -9.52
C THR A 265 -34.82 -31.91 -9.82
N GLY A 266 -34.39 -32.14 -11.07
CA GLY A 266 -32.96 -32.09 -11.43
C GLY A 266 -32.28 -30.74 -11.16
N ALA A 267 -33.04 -29.64 -11.17
CA ALA A 267 -32.53 -28.30 -10.89
C ALA A 267 -32.24 -28.03 -9.40
N GLU A 268 -32.94 -28.71 -8.47
CA GLU A 268 -32.67 -28.59 -7.03
C GLU A 268 -31.39 -29.36 -6.64
N ALA A 269 -31.14 -30.52 -7.28
CA ALA A 269 -29.90 -31.27 -7.09
C ALA A 269 -28.67 -30.53 -7.63
N GLU A 270 -28.78 -29.91 -8.82
CA GLU A 270 -27.72 -29.10 -9.43
C GLU A 270 -27.39 -27.84 -8.58
N GLY A 271 -28.39 -27.28 -7.89
CA GLY A 271 -28.22 -26.16 -6.96
C GLY A 271 -27.47 -26.54 -5.67
N ASP A 272 -27.77 -27.70 -5.08
CA ASP A 272 -27.08 -28.19 -3.88
C ASP A 272 -25.61 -28.59 -4.15
N ASP A 273 -25.32 -29.18 -5.31
CA ASP A 273 -23.95 -29.49 -5.74
C ASP A 273 -23.11 -28.21 -5.93
N THR A 274 -23.73 -27.14 -6.44
CA THR A 274 -23.09 -25.83 -6.58
C THR A 274 -22.69 -25.23 -5.23
N VAL A 275 -23.56 -25.34 -4.21
CA VAL A 275 -23.28 -24.86 -2.85
C VAL A 275 -22.15 -25.66 -2.19
N THR A 276 -22.15 -26.99 -2.35
CA THR A 276 -21.08 -27.85 -1.85
C THR A 276 -19.74 -27.53 -2.53
N GLY A 277 -19.75 -27.31 -3.85
CA GLY A 277 -18.58 -26.87 -4.61
C GLY A 277 -18.02 -25.53 -4.11
N ALA A 278 -18.90 -24.57 -3.80
CA ALA A 278 -18.51 -23.26 -3.26
C ALA A 278 -17.84 -23.36 -1.87
N TRP A 279 -18.32 -24.24 -0.99
CA TRP A 279 -17.70 -24.49 0.32
C TRP A 279 -16.28 -25.05 0.20
N LEU A 280 -16.08 -26.05 -0.66
CA LEU A 280 -14.77 -26.64 -0.91
C LEU A 280 -13.80 -25.63 -1.52
N ALA A 281 -14.28 -24.86 -2.50
CA ALA A 281 -13.55 -23.77 -3.12
C ALA A 281 -13.06 -22.73 -2.10
N ALA A 282 -13.97 -22.29 -1.22
CA ALA A 282 -13.66 -21.29 -0.21
C ALA A 282 -12.58 -21.79 0.77
N LEU A 283 -12.71 -23.02 1.29
CA LEU A 283 -11.75 -23.58 2.25
C LEU A 283 -10.36 -23.77 1.62
N LEU A 284 -10.30 -24.37 0.44
CA LEU A 284 -9.05 -24.73 -0.21
C LEU A 284 -8.37 -23.52 -0.84
N GLY A 285 -9.14 -22.69 -1.55
CA GLY A 285 -8.63 -21.50 -2.21
C GLY A 285 -8.11 -20.45 -1.23
N THR A 286 -8.74 -20.30 -0.05
CA THR A 286 -8.17 -19.42 1.00
C THR A 286 -6.88 -19.97 1.56
N THR A 287 -6.82 -21.29 1.81
CA THR A 287 -5.61 -21.93 2.35
C THR A 287 -4.45 -21.89 1.36
N GLU A 288 -4.70 -22.11 0.08
CA GLU A 288 -3.71 -21.98 -1.00
C GLU A 288 -3.24 -20.53 -1.14
N ALA A 289 -4.16 -19.57 -1.13
CA ALA A 289 -3.81 -18.15 -1.14
C ALA A 289 -2.92 -17.76 0.06
N MET A 290 -3.20 -18.30 1.25
CA MET A 290 -2.38 -18.10 2.45
C MET A 290 -1.00 -18.76 2.33
N ARG A 291 -0.92 -19.94 1.71
CA ARG A 291 0.33 -20.67 1.50
C ARG A 291 1.24 -19.96 0.51
N ASP A 292 0.68 -19.48 -0.59
CA ASP A 292 1.41 -18.85 -1.69
C ASP A 292 1.67 -17.37 -1.45
N GLY A 293 0.90 -16.74 -0.56
CA GLY A 293 0.97 -15.31 -0.27
C GLY A 293 0.52 -14.45 -1.46
N ASP A 294 -0.40 -14.95 -2.29
CA ASP A 294 -0.93 -14.25 -3.47
C ASP A 294 -2.34 -13.69 -3.19
N PRO A 295 -2.50 -12.37 -2.98
CA PRO A 295 -3.82 -11.78 -2.75
C PRO A 295 -4.70 -11.77 -4.02
N GLU A 296 -4.14 -11.94 -5.23
CA GLU A 296 -4.96 -12.11 -6.44
C GLU A 296 -5.67 -13.47 -6.46
N ALA A 297 -5.14 -14.48 -5.79
CA ALA A 297 -5.81 -15.77 -5.62
C ALA A 297 -7.15 -15.61 -4.88
N LEU A 298 -7.20 -14.75 -3.84
CA LEU A 298 -8.45 -14.42 -3.16
C LEU A 298 -9.44 -13.69 -4.07
N SER A 299 -8.96 -12.81 -4.95
CA SER A 299 -9.85 -12.11 -5.90
C SER A 299 -10.45 -13.07 -6.93
N ARG A 300 -9.66 -14.02 -7.44
CA ARG A 300 -10.17 -15.11 -8.30
C ARG A 300 -11.20 -15.96 -7.57
N LEU A 301 -10.97 -16.27 -6.29
CA LEU A 301 -11.91 -17.01 -5.46
C LEU A 301 -13.22 -16.25 -5.23
N LEU A 302 -13.17 -14.95 -4.93
CA LEU A 302 -14.36 -14.10 -4.78
C LEU A 302 -15.17 -14.01 -6.08
N GLN A 303 -14.50 -13.84 -7.23
CA GLN A 303 -15.16 -13.82 -8.54
C GLN A 303 -15.88 -15.13 -8.81
N ARG A 304 -15.25 -16.25 -8.45
CA ARG A 304 -15.83 -17.57 -8.59
C ARG A 304 -17.07 -17.74 -7.71
N LEU A 305 -16.97 -17.47 -6.41
CA LEU A 305 -18.09 -17.59 -5.48
C LEU A 305 -19.26 -16.69 -5.88
N ALA A 306 -18.98 -15.48 -6.37
CA ALA A 306 -20.01 -14.61 -6.94
C ALA A 306 -20.65 -15.21 -8.20
N GLY A 307 -19.87 -15.86 -9.07
CA GLY A 307 -20.36 -16.58 -10.23
C GLY A 307 -21.22 -17.80 -9.86
N ASP A 308 -20.87 -18.51 -8.79
CA ASP A 308 -21.66 -19.63 -8.26
C ASP A 308 -22.98 -19.13 -7.66
N LEU A 309 -22.97 -17.99 -6.98
CA LEU A 309 -24.19 -17.32 -6.50
C LEU A 309 -25.10 -16.88 -7.67
N ASP A 310 -24.54 -16.30 -8.74
CA ASP A 310 -25.27 -15.87 -9.94
C ASP A 310 -25.90 -17.06 -10.71
N ARG A 311 -25.41 -18.29 -10.52
CA ARG A 311 -25.94 -19.52 -11.16
C ARG A 311 -27.15 -20.10 -10.42
N LEU A 312 -27.32 -19.79 -9.13
CA LEU A 312 -28.44 -20.31 -8.35
C LEU A 312 -29.77 -19.66 -8.80
N PRO A 313 -30.89 -20.39 -8.81
CA PRO A 313 -32.20 -19.82 -9.09
C PRO A 313 -32.56 -18.70 -8.09
N ASP A 314 -33.25 -17.67 -8.57
CA ASP A 314 -33.74 -16.57 -7.72
C ASP A 314 -34.59 -17.11 -6.55
N GLY A 315 -34.18 -16.83 -5.31
CA GLY A 315 -34.87 -17.27 -4.10
C GLY A 315 -34.47 -18.67 -3.59
N HIS A 316 -33.38 -19.26 -4.08
CA HIS A 316 -32.85 -20.53 -3.56
C HIS A 316 -32.54 -20.45 -2.05
N ASP A 317 -33.04 -21.41 -1.28
CA ASP A 317 -32.99 -21.41 0.20
C ASP A 317 -31.55 -21.30 0.76
N ARG A 318 -30.57 -21.82 0.01
CA ARG A 318 -29.15 -21.87 0.41
C ARG A 318 -28.26 -20.79 -0.21
N ALA A 319 -28.82 -19.85 -0.98
CA ALA A 319 -28.05 -18.73 -1.52
C ALA A 319 -27.39 -17.86 -0.42
N GLY A 320 -27.96 -17.86 0.79
CA GLY A 320 -27.36 -17.23 1.96
C GLY A 320 -26.00 -17.80 2.35
N GLU A 321 -25.74 -19.09 2.12
CA GLU A 321 -24.48 -19.74 2.50
C GLU A 321 -23.30 -19.24 1.66
N ILE A 322 -23.46 -19.15 0.33
CA ILE A 322 -22.42 -18.63 -0.56
C ILE A 322 -22.10 -17.16 -0.21
N ARG A 323 -23.11 -16.36 0.17
CA ARG A 323 -22.89 -14.98 0.65
C ARG A 323 -22.01 -14.94 1.91
N GLN A 324 -22.20 -15.88 2.85
CA GLN A 324 -21.36 -15.97 4.04
C GLN A 324 -19.94 -16.44 3.71
N LEU A 325 -19.77 -17.36 2.76
CA LEU A 325 -18.46 -17.77 2.27
C LEU A 325 -17.68 -16.59 1.66
N ILE A 326 -18.34 -15.76 0.85
CA ILE A 326 -17.75 -14.52 0.34
C ILE A 326 -17.30 -13.62 1.51
N GLY A 327 -18.15 -13.45 2.54
CA GLY A 327 -17.81 -12.71 3.76
C GLY A 327 -16.60 -13.27 4.51
N LEU A 328 -16.45 -14.59 4.60
CA LEU A 328 -15.30 -15.26 5.22
C LEU A 328 -14.02 -15.10 4.40
N VAL A 329 -14.10 -15.24 3.07
CA VAL A 329 -12.95 -15.00 2.17
C VAL A 329 -12.46 -13.56 2.28
N LEU A 330 -13.37 -12.57 2.37
CA LEU A 330 -13.00 -11.16 2.54
C LEU A 330 -12.18 -10.91 3.82
N GLN A 331 -12.44 -11.64 4.91
CA GLN A 331 -11.68 -11.53 6.16
C GLN A 331 -10.20 -11.93 6.00
N THR A 332 -9.84 -12.70 4.96
CA THR A 332 -8.45 -13.06 4.66
C THR A 332 -7.73 -12.01 3.80
N GLY A 333 -8.46 -11.03 3.25
CA GLY A 333 -7.94 -10.03 2.32
C GLY A 333 -6.91 -9.08 2.94
N GLU A 334 -7.18 -8.54 4.13
CA GLU A 334 -6.23 -7.63 4.81
C GLU A 334 -4.94 -8.33 5.25
N PRO A 335 -4.96 -9.49 5.94
CA PRO A 335 -3.74 -10.21 6.33
C PRO A 335 -2.83 -10.60 5.15
N LEU A 336 -3.39 -10.90 3.98
CA LEU A 336 -2.62 -11.26 2.78
C LEU A 336 -2.28 -10.08 1.87
N GLY A 337 -3.13 -9.05 1.84
CA GLY A 337 -3.02 -7.93 0.92
C GLY A 337 -2.41 -6.67 1.53
N GLY A 338 -2.35 -6.55 2.86
CA GLY A 338 -1.86 -5.37 3.59
C GLY A 338 -2.73 -4.11 3.44
N SER A 339 -3.93 -4.25 2.86
CA SER A 339 -4.84 -3.15 2.58
C SER A 339 -5.89 -3.01 3.68
N ARG A 340 -5.90 -1.86 4.39
CA ARG A 340 -6.96 -1.56 5.37
C ARG A 340 -8.35 -1.42 4.73
N ILE A 341 -8.42 -1.17 3.42
CA ILE A 341 -9.68 -1.13 2.68
C ILE A 341 -10.31 -2.52 2.65
N ASP A 342 -9.49 -3.55 2.44
CA ASP A 342 -9.96 -4.93 2.40
C ASP A 342 -10.49 -5.31 3.79
N GLY A 343 -9.82 -4.86 4.85
CA GLY A 343 -10.26 -5.00 6.24
C GLY A 343 -11.58 -4.29 6.55
N ALA A 344 -11.73 -3.03 6.12
CA ALA A 344 -12.96 -2.25 6.33
C ALA A 344 -14.18 -2.83 5.59
N VAL A 345 -13.98 -3.40 4.41
CA VAL A 345 -15.04 -4.11 3.70
C VAL A 345 -15.38 -5.43 4.38
N ALA A 346 -14.38 -6.17 4.86
CA ALA A 346 -14.60 -7.38 5.66
C ALA A 346 -15.36 -7.06 6.98
N GLU A 347 -15.09 -5.92 7.60
CA GLU A 347 -15.81 -5.40 8.78
C GLU A 347 -17.30 -5.21 8.53
N THR A 348 -17.65 -4.57 7.42
CA THR A 348 -19.04 -4.27 7.05
C THR A 348 -19.90 -5.53 6.94
N HIS A 349 -19.30 -6.65 6.53
CA HIS A 349 -20.01 -7.92 6.36
C HIS A 349 -19.93 -8.84 7.58
N ARG A 350 -19.23 -8.47 8.67
CA ARG A 350 -18.94 -9.38 9.77
C ARG A 350 -20.12 -9.66 10.70
N GLU A 351 -20.89 -8.64 11.09
CA GLU A 351 -22.04 -8.82 11.97
C GLU A 351 -23.08 -9.77 11.34
N SER A 352 -23.26 -9.68 10.02
CA SER A 352 -24.13 -10.56 9.24
C SER A 352 -23.70 -12.04 9.33
N VAL A 353 -22.39 -12.31 9.27
CA VAL A 353 -21.82 -13.66 9.44
C VAL A 353 -22.11 -14.20 10.84
N GLY A 354 -21.84 -13.38 11.87
CA GLY A 354 -22.08 -13.75 13.27
C GLY A 354 -23.54 -14.08 13.56
N GLU A 355 -24.47 -13.25 13.10
CA GLU A 355 -25.91 -13.49 13.26
C GLU A 355 -26.41 -14.73 12.52
N HIS A 356 -25.88 -14.99 11.31
CA HIS A 356 -26.26 -16.16 10.52
C HIS A 356 -25.90 -17.46 11.25
N TYR A 357 -24.66 -17.58 11.73
CA TYR A 357 -24.23 -18.78 12.47
C TYR A 357 -24.86 -18.88 13.86
N ALA A 358 -25.19 -17.75 14.51
CA ALA A 358 -25.96 -17.77 15.76
C ALA A 358 -27.38 -18.36 15.53
N ARG A 359 -28.05 -17.97 14.44
CA ARG A 359 -29.35 -18.55 14.06
C ARG A 359 -29.25 -20.05 13.71
N LEU A 360 -28.17 -20.46 13.02
CA LEU A 360 -27.91 -21.88 12.75
C LEU A 360 -27.65 -22.67 14.04
N ALA A 361 -26.92 -22.07 15.00
CA ALA A 361 -26.65 -22.69 16.31
C ALA A 361 -27.91 -22.91 17.16
N GLU A 362 -28.95 -22.09 16.98
CA GLU A 362 -30.25 -22.31 17.61
C GLU A 362 -30.99 -23.53 17.02
N ALA A 363 -30.68 -23.90 15.77
CA ALA A 363 -31.30 -25.01 15.06
C ALA A 363 -30.50 -26.33 15.12
N ASP A 364 -29.17 -26.27 15.24
CA ASP A 364 -28.27 -27.42 15.23
C ASP A 364 -27.17 -27.33 16.32
N PRO A 365 -27.11 -28.28 17.27
CA PRO A 365 -26.04 -28.38 18.27
C PRO A 365 -24.62 -28.48 17.69
N ALA A 366 -24.44 -29.00 16.46
CA ALA A 366 -23.15 -29.03 15.78
C ALA A 366 -22.72 -27.62 15.33
N ALA A 367 -23.66 -26.79 14.88
CA ALA A 367 -23.41 -25.39 14.53
C ALA A 367 -23.13 -24.50 15.76
N ALA A 368 -23.59 -24.90 16.95
CA ALA A 368 -23.28 -24.20 18.20
C ALA A 368 -21.77 -24.16 18.52
N GLN A 369 -20.98 -25.13 18.04
CA GLN A 369 -19.53 -25.14 18.21
C GLN A 369 -18.82 -24.00 17.46
N LEU A 370 -19.44 -23.41 16.43
CA LEU A 370 -18.89 -22.31 15.64
C LEU A 370 -19.10 -20.93 16.29
N THR A 371 -19.93 -20.82 17.32
CA THR A 371 -20.19 -19.55 18.01
C THR A 371 -18.96 -19.05 18.80
N VAL A 372 -18.22 -19.97 19.42
CA VAL A 372 -17.00 -19.69 20.20
C VAL A 372 -15.89 -19.08 19.33
N PRO A 373 -15.47 -19.69 18.19
CA PRO A 373 -14.44 -19.10 17.34
C PRO A 373 -14.86 -17.76 16.73
N LEU A 374 -16.13 -17.59 16.33
CA LEU A 374 -16.65 -16.31 15.83
C LEU A 374 -16.55 -15.21 16.88
N ARG A 375 -16.91 -15.50 18.14
CA ARG A 375 -16.79 -14.54 19.24
C ARG A 375 -15.33 -14.20 19.55
N ALA A 376 -14.43 -15.19 19.54
CA ALA A 376 -13.00 -14.97 19.73
C ALA A 376 -12.40 -14.08 18.63
N MET A 377 -12.78 -14.30 17.37
CA MET A 377 -12.35 -13.47 16.25
C MET A 377 -12.86 -12.02 16.35
N ASN A 378 -14.13 -11.82 16.73
CA ASN A 378 -14.68 -10.48 16.94
C ASN A 378 -13.93 -9.71 18.03
N LEU A 379 -13.58 -10.38 19.13
CA LEU A 379 -12.79 -9.78 20.22
C LEU A 379 -11.35 -9.46 19.78
N LEU A 380 -10.73 -10.29 18.94
CA LEU A 380 -9.40 -10.01 18.36
C LEU A 380 -9.39 -8.78 17.46
N VAL A 381 -10.45 -8.56 16.68
CA VAL A 381 -10.60 -7.36 15.86
C VAL A 381 -10.79 -6.12 16.74
N ALA A 382 -11.68 -6.18 17.73
CA ALA A 382 -11.86 -5.08 18.68
C ALA A 382 -10.57 -4.76 19.44
N LEU A 383 -9.77 -5.78 19.77
CA LEU A 383 -8.45 -5.62 20.37
C LEU A 383 -7.50 -4.84 19.48
N ARG A 384 -7.45 -5.17 18.17
CA ARG A 384 -6.65 -4.43 17.18
C ARG A 384 -7.06 -2.97 17.10
N ALA A 385 -8.37 -2.69 17.07
CA ALA A 385 -8.88 -1.33 17.04
C ALA A 385 -8.54 -0.53 18.31
N ALA A 386 -8.63 -1.16 19.48
CA ALA A 386 -8.25 -0.55 20.75
C ALA A 386 -6.73 -0.30 20.86
N GLU A 387 -5.92 -1.20 20.30
CA GLU A 387 -4.47 -1.03 20.18
C GLU A 387 -4.12 0.15 19.28
N ASP A 388 -4.71 0.23 18.09
CA ASP A 388 -4.53 1.34 17.13
C ASP A 388 -4.99 2.69 17.73
N ALA A 389 -6.05 2.70 18.55
CA ALA A 389 -6.57 3.89 19.25
C ALA A 389 -5.80 4.25 20.53
N GLU A 390 -4.82 3.42 20.92
CA GLU A 390 -4.11 3.51 22.20
C GLU A 390 -5.02 3.55 23.45
N ASP A 391 -6.23 2.98 23.38
CA ASP A 391 -7.22 3.01 24.45
C ASP A 391 -6.98 1.92 25.50
N GLU A 392 -6.21 2.26 26.53
CA GLU A 392 -5.88 1.34 27.62
C GLU A 392 -7.13 0.83 28.37
N ARG A 393 -8.19 1.64 28.50
CA ARG A 393 -9.41 1.23 29.21
C ARG A 393 -10.15 0.16 28.41
N GLU A 394 -10.21 0.33 27.10
CA GLU A 394 -10.84 -0.63 26.21
C GLU A 394 -10.02 -1.93 26.13
N LEU A 395 -8.69 -1.84 26.06
CA LEU A 395 -7.81 -3.02 26.15
C LEU A 395 -8.06 -3.82 27.44
N LEU A 396 -8.21 -3.15 28.59
CA LEU A 396 -8.54 -3.79 29.87
C LEU A 396 -9.90 -4.51 29.83
N ARG A 397 -10.92 -3.88 29.24
CA ARG A 397 -12.25 -4.48 29.07
C ARG A 397 -12.19 -5.74 28.21
N LEU A 398 -11.50 -5.67 27.07
CA LEU A 398 -11.35 -6.77 26.11
C LEU A 398 -10.57 -7.96 26.69
N VAL A 399 -9.50 -7.70 27.45
CA VAL A 399 -8.79 -8.75 28.21
C VAL A 399 -9.75 -9.45 29.18
N GLY A 400 -10.62 -8.71 29.87
CA GLY A 400 -11.64 -9.27 30.76
C GLY A 400 -12.66 -10.16 30.03
N GLU A 401 -13.13 -9.74 28.86
CA GLU A 401 -14.07 -10.54 28.06
C GLU A 401 -13.44 -11.80 27.48
N LEU A 402 -12.19 -11.72 27.02
CA LEU A 402 -11.44 -12.89 26.55
C LEU A 402 -11.11 -13.85 27.70
N ALA A 403 -10.84 -13.36 28.90
CA ALA A 403 -10.67 -14.19 30.09
C ALA A 403 -11.97 -14.92 30.47
N GLU A 404 -13.13 -14.25 30.35
CA GLU A 404 -14.43 -14.86 30.60
C GLU A 404 -14.82 -15.89 29.52
N LEU A 405 -14.52 -15.59 28.25
CA LEU A 405 -14.69 -16.55 27.15
C LEU A 405 -13.77 -17.76 27.36
N GLU A 406 -12.53 -17.53 27.81
CA GLU A 406 -11.61 -18.60 28.19
C GLU A 406 -12.22 -19.47 29.30
N ARG A 407 -12.78 -18.86 30.36
CA ARG A 407 -13.34 -19.58 31.50
C ARG A 407 -14.61 -20.38 31.16
N THR A 408 -15.41 -19.91 30.20
CA THR A 408 -16.70 -20.52 29.83
C THR A 408 -16.58 -21.57 28.71
N THR A 409 -15.45 -21.62 28.01
CA THR A 409 -15.19 -22.63 26.96
C THR A 409 -14.64 -23.93 27.58
N PRO A 410 -15.28 -25.09 27.37
CA PRO A 410 -14.80 -26.39 27.88
C PRO A 410 -13.37 -26.73 27.42
N GLU A 411 -12.59 -27.42 28.25
CA GLU A 411 -11.19 -27.76 27.94
C GLU A 411 -11.04 -28.65 26.70
N ASP A 412 -12.03 -29.49 26.42
CA ASP A 412 -12.11 -30.39 25.25
C ASP A 412 -12.79 -29.76 24.03
N HIS A 413 -13.16 -28.48 24.09
CA HIS A 413 -13.81 -27.79 22.97
C HIS A 413 -12.86 -27.64 21.78
N ALA A 414 -13.31 -27.99 20.56
CA ALA A 414 -12.49 -27.98 19.34
C ALA A 414 -11.72 -26.67 19.12
N PHE A 415 -12.37 -25.52 19.35
CA PHE A 415 -11.79 -24.18 19.16
C PHE A 415 -11.19 -23.54 20.43
N ARG A 416 -10.96 -24.31 21.49
CA ARG A 416 -10.39 -23.79 22.76
C ARG A 416 -9.03 -23.13 22.56
N SER A 417 -8.20 -23.69 21.69
CA SER A 417 -6.88 -23.17 21.31
C SER A 417 -6.96 -21.76 20.72
N LEU A 418 -7.97 -21.46 19.90
CA LEU A 418 -8.18 -20.12 19.35
C LEU A 418 -8.51 -19.10 20.45
N VAL A 419 -9.33 -19.49 21.44
CA VAL A 419 -9.65 -18.62 22.58
C VAL A 419 -8.40 -18.32 23.42
N LEU A 420 -7.57 -19.34 23.68
CA LEU A 420 -6.29 -19.17 24.38
C LEU A 420 -5.33 -18.26 23.60
N LEU A 421 -5.26 -18.42 22.28
CA LEU A 421 -4.46 -17.56 21.41
C LEU A 421 -4.95 -16.10 21.48
N ALA A 422 -6.26 -15.88 21.40
CA ALA A 422 -6.88 -14.56 21.47
C ALA A 422 -6.63 -13.86 22.82
N HIS A 423 -6.88 -14.56 23.93
CA HIS A 423 -6.63 -14.02 25.26
C HIS A 423 -5.13 -13.79 25.51
N GLY A 424 -4.27 -14.70 25.04
CA GLY A 424 -2.83 -14.53 25.10
C GLY A 424 -2.36 -13.28 24.35
N ASN A 425 -2.93 -13.01 23.17
CA ASN A 425 -2.65 -11.80 22.41
C ASN A 425 -3.08 -10.53 23.17
N ALA A 426 -4.29 -10.52 23.72
CA ALA A 426 -4.80 -9.38 24.49
C ALA A 426 -3.93 -9.05 25.71
N LEU A 427 -3.46 -10.07 26.45
CA LEU A 427 -2.54 -9.89 27.56
C LEU A 427 -1.18 -9.36 27.11
N ALA A 428 -0.65 -9.85 25.99
CA ALA A 428 0.61 -9.38 25.44
C ALA A 428 0.53 -7.91 25.00
N THR A 429 -0.52 -7.53 24.27
CA THR A 429 -0.80 -6.14 23.85
C THR A 429 -0.95 -5.20 25.04
N LEU A 430 -1.79 -5.55 26.02
CA LEU A 430 -1.95 -4.75 27.25
C LEU A 430 -0.63 -4.64 28.03
N GLY A 431 0.12 -5.74 28.12
CA GLY A 431 1.44 -5.78 28.74
C GLY A 431 2.39 -4.79 28.07
N HIS A 432 2.48 -4.82 26.74
CA HIS A 432 3.28 -3.90 25.94
C HIS A 432 2.92 -2.44 26.22
N ARG A 433 1.62 -2.11 26.19
CA ARG A 433 1.11 -0.75 26.42
C ARG A 433 1.41 -0.21 27.82
N THR A 434 1.28 -1.06 28.84
CA THR A 434 1.45 -0.68 30.26
C THR A 434 2.88 -0.83 30.78
N GLY A 435 3.77 -1.42 29.98
CA GLY A 435 5.10 -1.83 30.43
C GLY A 435 5.08 -2.99 31.43
N ASN A 436 3.96 -3.70 31.57
CA ASN A 436 3.81 -4.80 32.51
C ASN A 436 4.36 -6.10 31.91
N THR A 437 5.60 -6.42 32.29
CA THR A 437 6.33 -7.62 31.85
C THR A 437 5.63 -8.93 32.23
N GLU A 438 4.92 -8.98 33.36
CA GLU A 438 4.19 -10.17 33.80
C GLU A 438 3.04 -10.50 32.84
N ASN A 439 2.27 -9.47 32.42
CA ASN A 439 1.21 -9.62 31.44
C ASN A 439 1.77 -10.09 30.08
N MET A 440 2.91 -9.56 29.64
CA MET A 440 3.56 -10.00 28.41
C MET A 440 3.97 -11.49 28.48
N VAL A 441 4.64 -11.91 29.56
CA VAL A 441 5.06 -13.32 29.74
C VAL A 441 3.86 -14.25 29.81
N ARG A 442 2.80 -13.86 30.54
CA ARG A 442 1.55 -14.65 30.63
C ARG A 442 0.83 -14.74 29.30
N GLY A 443 0.83 -13.66 28.51
CA GLY A 443 0.25 -13.62 27.18
C GLY A 443 0.97 -14.58 26.22
N LEU A 444 2.29 -14.46 26.13
CA LEU A 444 3.14 -15.33 25.30
C LEU A 444 3.04 -16.80 25.72
N ALA A 445 2.96 -17.10 27.02
CA ALA A 445 2.78 -18.47 27.51
C ALA A 445 1.44 -19.09 27.05
N ARG A 446 0.34 -18.33 27.08
CA ARG A 446 -0.97 -18.78 26.58
C ARG A 446 -0.95 -19.04 25.07
N GLN A 447 -0.29 -18.17 24.31
CA GLN A 447 -0.15 -18.36 22.86
C GLN A 447 0.65 -19.62 22.53
N GLN A 448 1.70 -19.92 23.31
CA GLN A 448 2.45 -21.17 23.16
C GLN A 448 1.62 -22.41 23.49
N GLU A 449 0.88 -22.37 24.60
CA GLU A 449 -0.04 -23.45 25.00
C GLU A 449 -1.06 -23.73 23.89
N ALA A 450 -1.69 -22.68 23.36
CA ALA A 450 -2.62 -22.76 22.25
C ALA A 450 -2.04 -23.51 21.04
N LEU A 451 -0.80 -23.19 20.64
CA LEU A 451 -0.14 -23.80 19.48
C LEU A 451 0.33 -25.24 19.71
N THR A 452 0.41 -25.70 20.96
CA THR A 452 0.73 -27.10 21.28
C THR A 452 -0.49 -28.02 21.30
N ALA A 453 -1.70 -27.46 21.29
CA ALA A 453 -2.94 -28.22 21.28
C ALA A 453 -3.10 -29.04 20.00
N SER A 454 -3.64 -30.26 20.13
CA SER A 454 -3.90 -31.16 18.98
C SER A 454 -4.81 -30.52 17.94
N SER A 455 -5.80 -29.73 18.36
CA SER A 455 -6.73 -29.05 17.47
C SER A 455 -6.07 -28.03 16.53
N VAL A 456 -4.89 -27.49 16.86
CA VAL A 456 -4.14 -26.61 15.95
C VAL A 456 -3.44 -27.39 14.84
N ARG A 457 -3.00 -28.63 15.13
CA ARG A 457 -2.44 -29.52 14.09
C ARG A 457 -3.51 -29.98 13.10
N GLU A 458 -4.75 -30.11 13.58
CA GLU A 458 -5.93 -30.43 12.79
C GLU A 458 -6.38 -29.28 11.88
N LEU A 459 -5.83 -28.06 12.01
CA LEU A 459 -6.08 -26.94 11.09
C LEU A 459 -5.27 -27.04 9.78
N GLY A 460 -4.34 -28.01 9.64
CA GLY A 460 -3.61 -28.29 8.40
C GLY A 460 -2.65 -27.19 7.98
N LEU A 461 -2.27 -26.34 8.94
CA LEU A 461 -1.19 -25.39 8.76
C LEU A 461 0.12 -26.16 8.50
N PRO A 462 1.01 -25.67 7.61
CA PRO A 462 2.29 -26.33 7.37
C PRO A 462 3.08 -26.51 8.67
N GLU A 463 3.64 -27.69 8.90
CA GLU A 463 4.40 -27.98 10.12
C GLU A 463 5.54 -26.97 10.33
N SER A 464 6.20 -26.57 9.25
CA SER A 464 7.24 -25.53 9.27
C SER A 464 6.73 -24.17 9.79
N LEU A 465 5.51 -23.77 9.43
CA LEU A 465 4.91 -22.52 9.90
C LEU A 465 4.63 -22.61 11.41
N LEU A 466 4.02 -23.71 11.86
CA LEU A 466 3.75 -23.94 13.29
C LEU A 466 5.04 -23.93 14.12
N THR A 467 6.09 -24.60 13.65
CA THR A 467 7.40 -24.60 14.29
C THR A 467 7.97 -23.19 14.36
N SER A 468 7.99 -22.43 13.26
CA SER A 468 8.53 -21.06 13.27
C SER A 468 7.76 -20.10 14.18
N VAL A 469 6.42 -20.20 14.25
CA VAL A 469 5.62 -19.41 15.19
C VAL A 469 5.93 -19.78 16.63
N GLN A 470 6.02 -21.09 16.95
CA GLN A 470 6.35 -21.55 18.29
C GLN A 470 7.75 -21.08 18.72
N GLU A 471 8.75 -21.18 17.83
CA GLU A 471 10.11 -20.70 18.09
C GLU A 471 10.14 -19.19 18.33
N ALA A 472 9.43 -18.39 17.51
CA ALA A 472 9.35 -16.95 17.67
C ALA A 472 8.72 -16.53 19.01
N LEU A 473 7.64 -17.22 19.44
CA LEU A 473 7.01 -16.98 20.73
C LEU A 473 7.92 -17.40 21.90
N GLN A 474 8.64 -18.51 21.76
CA GLN A 474 9.64 -18.95 22.75
C GLN A 474 10.79 -17.96 22.88
N ALA A 475 11.35 -17.49 21.78
CA ALA A 475 12.37 -16.45 21.78
C ALA A 475 11.84 -15.18 22.46
N SER A 476 10.68 -14.68 22.05
CA SER A 476 10.06 -13.48 22.63
C SER A 476 9.84 -13.62 24.14
N ARG A 477 9.30 -14.75 24.59
CA ARG A 477 9.06 -15.02 26.01
C ARG A 477 10.36 -15.10 26.81
N ALA A 478 11.40 -15.72 26.24
CA ALA A 478 12.71 -15.82 26.87
C ALA A 478 13.38 -14.46 27.05
N VAL A 479 13.27 -13.56 26.04
CA VAL A 479 13.79 -12.19 26.12
C VAL A 479 13.03 -11.38 27.17
N VAL A 480 11.70 -11.36 27.08
CA VAL A 480 10.84 -10.58 27.99
C VAL A 480 10.93 -11.10 29.44
N GLY A 481 11.00 -12.42 29.62
CA GLY A 481 11.13 -13.07 30.92
C GLY A 481 12.53 -13.09 31.51
N GLY A 482 13.56 -12.61 30.80
CA GLY A 482 14.94 -12.60 31.26
C GLY A 482 15.59 -13.98 31.39
N THR A 483 15.16 -14.96 30.58
CA THR A 483 15.66 -16.34 30.56
C THR A 483 16.21 -16.74 29.18
N PRO A 484 17.27 -16.08 28.67
CA PRO A 484 17.76 -16.30 27.31
C PRO A 484 18.30 -17.72 27.04
N ASP A 485 18.69 -18.46 28.08
CA ASP A 485 19.16 -19.84 27.96
C ASP A 485 18.08 -20.84 27.49
N LEU A 486 16.80 -20.44 27.51
CA LEU A 486 15.66 -21.25 27.07
C LEU A 486 15.26 -20.99 25.61
N MET A 487 16.02 -20.17 24.87
CA MET A 487 15.72 -19.90 23.45
C MET A 487 16.02 -21.11 22.57
N PRO A 488 15.09 -21.53 21.69
CA PRO A 488 15.35 -22.61 20.74
C PRO A 488 16.41 -22.19 19.72
N ALA A 489 17.18 -23.16 19.23
CA ALA A 489 18.07 -22.94 18.09
C ALA A 489 17.24 -22.83 16.79
N PRO A 490 17.66 -22.04 15.78
CA PRO A 490 16.91 -21.91 14.54
C PRO A 490 16.86 -23.24 13.80
N THR A 491 15.65 -23.65 13.40
CA THR A 491 15.46 -24.87 12.61
C THR A 491 15.58 -24.59 11.11
N PRO A 492 16.41 -25.34 10.35
CA PRO A 492 16.49 -25.18 8.90
C PRO A 492 15.14 -25.43 8.21
N LEU A 493 14.73 -24.50 7.35
CA LEU A 493 13.46 -24.58 6.65
C LEU A 493 13.56 -25.38 5.34
N PRO A 494 12.50 -26.10 4.94
CA PRO A 494 12.46 -26.79 3.66
C PRO A 494 12.45 -25.80 2.48
N ALA A 495 12.84 -26.25 1.28
CA ALA A 495 12.94 -25.39 0.10
C ALA A 495 11.60 -24.73 -0.29
N ASN A 496 10.48 -25.41 -0.02
CA ASN A 496 9.12 -24.96 -0.32
C ASN A 496 8.44 -24.19 0.83
N ALA A 497 9.16 -23.79 1.89
CA ALA A 497 8.60 -22.99 2.97
C ALA A 497 8.03 -21.65 2.44
N SER A 498 6.86 -21.26 2.96
CA SER A 498 6.19 -20.00 2.59
C SER A 498 7.02 -18.78 2.98
N THR A 499 6.76 -17.66 2.31
CA THR A 499 7.44 -16.38 2.59
C THR A 499 7.28 -15.96 4.05
N ASP A 500 6.07 -16.08 4.59
CA ASP A 500 5.73 -15.76 5.97
C ASP A 500 6.49 -16.64 6.98
N THR A 501 6.63 -17.93 6.69
CA THR A 501 7.41 -18.87 7.54
C THR A 501 8.88 -18.44 7.60
N ARG A 502 9.47 -18.10 6.45
CA ARG A 502 10.87 -17.64 6.36
C ARG A 502 11.08 -16.32 7.09
N TYR A 503 10.13 -15.39 6.94
CA TYR A 503 10.16 -14.12 7.63
C TYR A 503 10.16 -14.31 9.16
N LEU A 504 9.25 -15.12 9.68
CA LEU A 504 9.19 -15.43 11.12
C LEU A 504 10.47 -16.10 11.64
N ALA A 505 11.02 -17.06 10.90
CA ALA A 505 12.30 -17.69 11.26
C ALA A 505 13.45 -16.67 11.29
N GLY A 506 13.50 -15.77 10.30
CA GLY A 506 14.48 -14.68 10.24
C GLY A 506 14.36 -13.69 11.41
N LEU A 507 13.14 -13.29 11.78
CA LEU A 507 12.90 -12.43 12.95
C LEU A 507 13.30 -13.11 14.25
N SER A 508 12.94 -14.39 14.43
CA SER A 508 13.29 -15.17 15.61
C SER A 508 14.81 -15.27 15.78
N ALA A 509 15.54 -15.57 14.70
CA ALA A 509 16.99 -15.61 14.71
C ALA A 509 17.63 -14.22 14.96
N THR A 510 17.04 -13.15 14.41
CA THR A 510 17.47 -11.76 14.69
C THR A 510 17.33 -11.42 16.18
N LEU A 511 16.19 -11.77 16.78
CA LEU A 511 15.94 -11.58 18.20
C LEU A 511 16.92 -12.40 19.05
N ARG A 512 17.15 -13.67 18.69
CA ARG A 512 18.13 -14.53 19.37
C ARG A 512 19.52 -13.90 19.34
N HIS A 513 19.97 -13.44 18.17
CA HIS A 513 21.25 -12.74 18.02
C HIS A 513 21.37 -11.51 18.93
N SER A 514 20.30 -10.72 19.06
CA SER A 514 20.33 -9.50 19.87
C SER A 514 20.73 -9.75 21.33
N VAL A 515 20.43 -10.96 21.83
CA VAL A 515 20.71 -11.40 23.20
C VAL A 515 21.94 -12.31 23.30
N THR A 516 22.04 -13.34 22.45
CA THR A 516 23.17 -14.30 22.48
C THR A 516 24.46 -13.72 21.92
N ARG A 517 24.35 -12.72 21.03
CA ARG A 517 25.43 -12.20 20.19
C ARG A 517 26.11 -13.27 19.33
N ASP A 518 25.45 -14.42 19.10
CA ASP A 518 25.96 -15.51 18.26
C ASP A 518 25.95 -15.10 16.78
N PRO A 519 27.10 -15.09 16.10
CA PRO A 519 27.20 -14.84 14.67
C PRO A 519 26.30 -15.71 13.78
N ALA A 520 26.14 -16.99 14.13
CA ALA A 520 25.45 -17.96 13.29
C ALA A 520 23.96 -17.62 13.15
N ASP A 521 23.37 -17.03 14.19
CA ASP A 521 22.00 -16.53 14.18
C ASP A 521 21.80 -15.41 13.17
N LEU A 522 22.73 -14.45 13.17
CA LEU A 522 22.65 -13.32 12.27
C LEU A 522 22.81 -13.77 10.82
N ASP A 523 23.73 -14.70 10.55
CA ASP A 523 23.92 -15.26 9.20
C ASP A 523 22.70 -16.09 8.75
N PHE A 524 22.08 -16.85 9.65
CA PHE A 524 20.82 -17.55 9.37
C PHE A 524 19.68 -16.57 9.07
N ALA A 525 19.53 -15.52 9.90
CA ALA A 525 18.51 -14.49 9.71
C ALA A 525 18.66 -13.78 8.35
N ILE A 526 19.88 -13.39 7.97
CA ILE A 526 20.17 -12.79 6.67
C ILE A 526 19.83 -13.76 5.53
N GLY A 527 20.17 -15.05 5.67
CA GLY A 527 19.87 -16.07 4.68
C GLY A 527 18.38 -16.23 4.40
N GLU A 528 17.55 -16.31 5.44
CA GLU A 528 16.10 -16.43 5.28
C GLU A 528 15.45 -15.14 4.76
N LEU A 529 15.89 -13.97 5.22
CA LEU A 529 15.38 -12.69 4.73
C LEU A 529 15.76 -12.40 3.27
N GLU A 530 16.90 -12.89 2.77
CA GLU A 530 17.23 -12.84 1.33
C GLU A 530 16.30 -13.73 0.49
N GLN A 531 15.89 -14.89 1.02
CA GLN A 531 14.84 -15.69 0.36
C GLN A 531 13.51 -14.95 0.34
N VAL A 532 13.14 -14.27 1.43
CA VAL A 532 11.94 -13.41 1.48
C VAL A 532 12.02 -12.30 0.43
N ARG A 533 13.15 -11.59 0.32
CA ARG A 533 13.40 -10.57 -0.71
C ARG A 533 13.20 -11.11 -2.13
N ALA A 534 13.66 -12.33 -2.41
CA ALA A 534 13.46 -12.97 -3.70
C ALA A 534 11.99 -13.29 -4.01
N GLN A 535 11.18 -13.66 -3.00
CA GLN A 535 9.74 -13.91 -3.17
C GLN A 535 8.94 -12.60 -3.29
N VAL A 536 9.28 -11.59 -2.50
CA VAL A 536 8.69 -10.24 -2.56
C VAL A 536 8.88 -9.61 -3.94
N ARG A 537 10.05 -9.75 -4.56
CA ARG A 537 10.30 -9.29 -5.94
C ARG A 537 9.42 -9.98 -6.98
N LYS A 538 8.94 -11.19 -6.71
CA LYS A 538 7.95 -11.91 -7.54
C LYS A 538 6.50 -11.50 -7.22
N GLY A 539 6.29 -10.61 -6.25
CA GLY A 539 4.98 -10.12 -5.83
C GLY A 539 4.27 -10.94 -4.76
N ARG A 540 4.97 -11.88 -4.12
CA ARG A 540 4.42 -12.71 -3.03
C ARG A 540 4.56 -12.01 -1.68
N SER A 541 3.54 -12.16 -0.83
CA SER A 541 3.43 -11.54 0.49
C SER A 541 3.85 -10.05 0.50
N PRO A 542 3.23 -9.20 -0.34
CA PRO A 542 3.61 -7.79 -0.46
C PRO A 542 3.52 -7.02 0.87
N GLN A 543 2.60 -7.41 1.76
CA GLN A 543 2.44 -6.83 3.10
C GLN A 543 3.67 -6.98 4.00
N LEU A 544 4.56 -7.93 3.71
CA LEU A 544 5.81 -8.13 4.45
C LEU A 544 7.00 -7.38 3.83
N ALA A 545 6.86 -6.88 2.61
CA ALA A 545 7.97 -6.40 1.80
C ALA A 545 8.76 -5.27 2.50
N GLY A 546 8.07 -4.21 2.93
CA GLY A 546 8.71 -3.06 3.57
C GLY A 546 9.46 -3.44 4.85
N ASP A 547 8.85 -4.26 5.71
CA ASP A 547 9.44 -4.62 7.01
C ASP A 547 10.54 -5.68 6.88
N ALA A 548 10.34 -6.71 6.04
CA ALA A 548 11.35 -7.74 5.83
C ALA A 548 12.62 -7.18 5.20
N LEU A 549 12.50 -6.29 4.21
CA LEU A 549 13.63 -5.64 3.57
C LEU A 549 14.34 -4.66 4.52
N TRP A 550 13.59 -3.97 5.38
CA TRP A 550 14.18 -3.11 6.40
C TRP A 550 14.96 -3.92 7.44
N GLN A 551 14.38 -5.00 7.97
CA GLN A 551 15.06 -5.90 8.91
C GLN A 551 16.31 -6.53 8.29
N LEU A 552 16.26 -6.88 7.00
CA LEU A 552 17.44 -7.35 6.27
C LEU A 552 18.54 -6.28 6.24
N ALA A 553 18.20 -5.01 6.01
CA ALA A 553 19.15 -3.90 6.04
C ALA A 553 19.79 -3.71 7.43
N GLU A 554 19.00 -3.80 8.50
CA GLU A 554 19.49 -3.74 9.89
C GLU A 554 20.43 -4.91 10.22
N ASN A 555 20.12 -6.11 9.72
CA ASN A 555 20.94 -7.29 9.93
C ASN A 555 22.29 -7.17 9.20
N TYR A 556 22.29 -6.67 7.95
CA TYR A 556 23.53 -6.34 7.25
C TYR A 556 24.36 -5.29 7.99
N ARG A 557 23.73 -4.23 8.51
CA ARG A 557 24.40 -3.21 9.34
C ARG A 557 25.03 -3.82 10.59
N THR A 558 24.28 -4.65 11.29
CA THR A 558 24.74 -5.34 12.51
C THR A 558 25.94 -6.23 12.20
N ARG A 559 25.89 -6.98 11.08
CA ARG A 559 27.01 -7.83 10.65
C ARG A 559 28.22 -6.99 10.27
N SER A 560 28.02 -5.92 9.51
CA SER A 560 29.09 -5.00 9.12
C SER A 560 29.76 -4.32 10.32
N GLY A 561 29.00 -3.93 11.35
CA GLY A 561 29.57 -3.36 12.58
C GLY A 561 30.54 -4.32 13.28
N ARG A 562 30.37 -5.63 13.09
CA ARG A 562 31.22 -6.69 13.63
C ARG A 562 32.39 -7.05 12.70
N THR A 563 32.13 -7.17 11.40
CA THR A 563 33.12 -7.67 10.41
C THR A 563 33.94 -6.57 9.76
N GLY A 564 33.43 -5.34 9.71
CA GLY A 564 33.98 -4.23 8.94
C GLY A 564 33.74 -4.35 7.42
N ASP A 565 32.99 -5.36 6.96
CA ASP A 565 32.82 -5.64 5.53
C ASP A 565 32.10 -4.49 4.80
N ALA A 566 32.72 -4.02 3.71
CA ALA A 566 32.15 -3.01 2.83
C ALA A 566 31.00 -3.53 1.97
N SER A 567 30.98 -4.84 1.66
CA SER A 567 29.87 -5.45 0.92
C SER A 567 28.58 -5.42 1.72
N ASP A 568 28.64 -5.69 3.02
CA ASP A 568 27.49 -5.64 3.92
C ASP A 568 26.93 -4.21 4.06
N ARG A 569 27.82 -3.21 4.11
CA ARG A 569 27.44 -1.79 4.09
C ARG A 569 26.62 -1.45 2.84
N ALA A 570 27.14 -1.82 1.67
CA ALA A 570 26.43 -1.61 0.42
C ALA A 570 25.11 -2.39 0.33
N ALA A 571 25.08 -3.64 0.81
CA ALA A 571 23.89 -4.48 0.84
C ALA A 571 22.81 -3.90 1.76
N ALA A 572 23.20 -3.35 2.93
CA ALA A 572 22.29 -2.67 3.83
C ALA A 572 21.62 -1.46 3.17
N THR A 573 22.39 -0.57 2.53
CA THR A 573 21.84 0.59 1.83
C THR A 573 20.89 0.17 0.71
N ASN A 574 21.25 -0.85 -0.07
CA ASN A 574 20.42 -1.32 -1.17
C ASN A 574 19.11 -1.96 -0.66
N ALA A 575 19.16 -2.78 0.39
CA ALA A 575 17.97 -3.37 1.01
C ALA A 575 17.08 -2.29 1.64
N ALA A 576 17.66 -1.25 2.24
CA ALA A 576 16.91 -0.12 2.79
C ALA A 576 16.19 0.70 1.69
N LEU A 577 16.85 0.95 0.55
CA LEU A 577 16.21 1.60 -0.61
C LEU A 577 15.06 0.75 -1.17
N GLU A 578 15.25 -0.57 -1.30
CA GLU A 578 14.17 -1.47 -1.73
C GLU A 578 13.02 -1.50 -0.72
N ALA A 579 13.31 -1.43 0.59
CA ALA A 579 12.28 -1.33 1.62
C ALA A 579 11.44 -0.05 1.46
N LEU A 580 12.07 1.09 1.20
CA LEU A 580 11.38 2.36 0.96
C LEU A 580 10.51 2.32 -0.29
N GLN A 581 10.97 1.65 -1.36
CA GLN A 581 10.20 1.45 -2.58
C GLN A 581 8.99 0.55 -2.33
N ALA A 582 9.15 -0.52 -1.55
CA ALA A 582 8.05 -1.40 -1.16
C ALA A 582 6.97 -0.65 -0.36
N LEU A 583 7.38 0.15 0.64
CA LEU A 583 6.47 0.99 1.43
C LEU A 583 5.69 2.00 0.58
N ALA A 584 6.25 2.42 -0.55
CA ALA A 584 5.57 3.30 -1.50
C ALA A 584 4.32 2.68 -2.11
N GLY A 585 4.38 1.37 -2.41
CA GLY A 585 3.21 0.60 -2.80
C GLY A 585 2.15 0.59 -1.70
N ASP A 586 2.56 0.30 -0.46
CA ASP A 586 1.65 0.19 0.69
C ASP A 586 0.91 1.50 0.96
N VAL A 587 1.59 2.65 0.86
CA VAL A 587 1.01 3.98 1.04
C VAL A 587 -0.10 4.28 0.02
N VAL A 588 0.09 3.90 -1.24
CA VAL A 588 -0.91 4.11 -2.30
C VAL A 588 -2.06 3.10 -2.20
N LEU A 589 -1.81 1.91 -1.64
CA LEU A 589 -2.85 0.91 -1.41
C LEU A 589 -3.85 1.33 -0.34
N GLN A 590 -3.49 2.22 0.60
CA GLN A 590 -4.43 2.68 1.64
C GLN A 590 -5.45 3.69 1.08
N THR A 591 -6.69 3.64 1.58
CA THR A 591 -7.68 4.71 1.34
C THR A 591 -7.74 5.66 2.53
N GLY A 592 -7.79 6.95 2.22
CA GLY A 592 -7.91 8.01 3.20
C GLY A 592 -6.56 8.62 3.59
N PRO A 593 -6.48 9.95 3.76
CA PRO A 593 -5.22 10.66 3.96
C PRO A 593 -4.51 10.28 5.27
N ASP A 594 -5.24 9.95 6.34
CA ASP A 594 -4.63 9.69 7.65
C ASP A 594 -3.95 8.32 7.75
N HIS A 595 -4.53 7.30 7.12
CA HIS A 595 -4.00 5.93 7.14
C HIS A 595 -2.74 5.76 6.29
N GLY A 596 -2.72 6.35 5.09
CA GLY A 596 -1.51 6.38 4.25
C GLY A 596 -0.39 7.20 4.89
N LEU A 597 -0.74 8.23 5.65
CA LEU A 597 0.22 9.14 6.25
C LEU A 597 1.06 8.48 7.36
N LEU A 598 0.48 7.62 8.20
CA LEU A 598 1.26 6.90 9.23
C LEU A 598 2.34 6.00 8.61
N ALA A 599 1.97 5.20 7.59
CA ALA A 599 2.92 4.36 6.86
C ALA A 599 3.99 5.21 6.15
N ALA A 600 3.57 6.33 5.53
CA ALA A 600 4.48 7.24 4.86
C ALA A 600 5.49 7.90 5.82
N ARG A 601 5.08 8.25 7.04
CA ARG A 601 5.98 8.82 8.07
C ARG A 601 7.04 7.81 8.51
N SER A 602 6.64 6.56 8.75
CA SER A 602 7.59 5.49 9.05
C SER A 602 8.60 5.33 7.90
N GLY A 603 8.12 5.39 6.66
CA GLY A 603 8.95 5.42 5.47
C GLY A 603 9.88 6.63 5.39
N ALA A 604 9.44 7.84 5.76
CA ALA A 604 10.29 9.04 5.77
C ALA A 604 11.42 8.95 6.81
N ASP A 605 11.14 8.46 8.02
CA ASP A 605 12.18 8.25 9.05
C ASP A 605 13.21 7.19 8.59
N ARG A 606 12.72 6.07 8.06
CA ARG A 606 13.55 5.05 7.39
C ARG A 606 14.39 5.67 6.26
N GLY A 607 13.84 6.62 5.50
CA GLY A 607 14.52 7.38 4.46
C GLY A 607 15.70 8.19 4.97
N VAL A 608 15.51 8.93 6.07
CA VAL A 608 16.59 9.69 6.73
C VAL A 608 17.69 8.76 7.23
N ARG A 609 17.33 7.64 7.87
CA ARG A 609 18.30 6.66 8.36
C ARG A 609 19.12 6.03 7.23
N ALA A 610 18.45 5.60 6.15
CA ALA A 610 19.09 5.06 4.96
C ALA A 610 20.02 6.09 4.31
N ALA A 611 19.62 7.37 4.28
CA ALA A 611 20.44 8.45 3.77
C ALA A 611 21.68 8.72 4.61
N ILE A 612 21.59 8.68 5.95
CA ILE A 612 22.76 8.77 6.83
C ILE A 612 23.73 7.63 6.58
N TRP A 613 23.23 6.40 6.40
CA TRP A 613 24.07 5.24 6.08
C TRP A 613 24.80 5.43 4.74
N ALA A 614 24.07 5.76 3.67
CA ALA A 614 24.64 6.01 2.35
C ALA A 614 25.64 7.17 2.37
N ALA A 615 25.32 8.25 3.09
CA ALA A 615 26.16 9.45 3.19
C ALA A 615 27.46 9.17 3.96
N ALA A 616 27.42 8.33 5.01
CA ALA A 616 28.61 7.90 5.75
C ALA A 616 29.58 7.07 4.87
N GLU A 617 29.07 6.45 3.81
CA GLU A 617 29.84 5.67 2.83
C GLU A 617 30.28 6.51 1.61
N GLY A 618 29.91 7.80 1.56
CA GLY A 618 30.19 8.68 0.43
C GLY A 618 29.30 8.44 -0.79
N ARG A 619 28.23 7.64 -0.66
CA ARG A 619 27.25 7.35 -1.71
C ARG A 619 26.17 8.43 -1.74
N VAL A 620 26.52 9.60 -2.28
CA VAL A 620 25.67 10.81 -2.25
C VAL A 620 24.38 10.62 -3.04
N GLU A 621 24.46 9.95 -4.19
CA GLU A 621 23.31 9.69 -5.07
C GLU A 621 22.26 8.84 -4.36
N ASP A 622 22.67 7.77 -3.69
CA ASP A 622 21.78 6.89 -2.93
C ASP A 622 21.21 7.60 -1.70
N ALA A 623 22.00 8.46 -1.05
CA ALA A 623 21.53 9.25 0.08
C ALA A 623 20.43 10.23 -0.33
N VAL A 624 20.62 10.95 -1.44
CA VAL A 624 19.58 11.83 -2.00
C VAL A 624 18.36 11.02 -2.45
N ALA A 625 18.56 9.88 -3.10
CA ALA A 625 17.46 9.02 -3.53
C ALA A 625 16.61 8.53 -2.34
N ALA A 626 17.24 8.10 -1.24
CA ALA A 626 16.54 7.67 -0.03
C ALA A 626 15.69 8.80 0.58
N LEU A 627 16.24 10.03 0.65
CA LEU A 627 15.52 11.19 1.16
C LEU A 627 14.34 11.55 0.28
N GLU A 628 14.58 11.70 -1.03
CA GLU A 628 13.52 12.07 -1.98
C GLU A 628 12.41 11.02 -2.04
N LEU A 629 12.75 9.74 -1.88
CA LEU A 629 11.77 8.66 -1.85
C LEU A 629 10.93 8.74 -0.57
N GLY A 630 11.56 8.82 0.61
CA GLY A 630 10.84 8.97 1.89
C GLY A 630 9.93 10.20 1.91
N ARG A 631 10.37 11.32 1.34
CA ARG A 631 9.57 12.54 1.17
C ARG A 631 8.39 12.36 0.24
N ALA A 632 8.63 11.69 -0.90
CA ALA A 632 7.58 11.41 -1.85
C ALA A 632 6.47 10.58 -1.20
N LEU A 633 6.79 9.63 -0.31
CA LEU A 633 5.77 8.89 0.44
C LEU A 633 4.80 9.82 1.18
N VAL A 634 5.32 10.78 1.94
CA VAL A 634 4.50 11.69 2.78
C VAL A 634 3.66 12.63 1.94
N LEU A 635 4.27 13.26 0.93
CA LEU A 635 3.57 14.18 0.03
C LEU A 635 2.52 13.46 -0.82
N GLN A 636 2.81 12.23 -1.26
CA GLN A 636 1.89 11.43 -2.06
C GLN A 636 0.75 10.86 -1.20
N ALA A 637 1.01 10.35 0.00
CA ALA A 637 -0.02 9.86 0.92
C ALA A 637 -1.16 10.87 1.14
N ALA A 638 -0.81 12.15 1.18
CA ALA A 638 -1.78 13.24 1.36
C ALA A 638 -2.52 13.63 0.06
N ALA A 639 -2.05 13.19 -1.11
CA ALA A 639 -2.57 13.53 -2.44
C ALA A 639 -3.19 12.35 -3.23
N THR A 640 -2.98 11.09 -2.82
CA THR A 640 -2.95 9.92 -3.71
C THR A 640 -4.27 9.34 -4.20
N SER A 641 -5.45 9.77 -3.75
CA SER A 641 -6.67 9.15 -4.29
C SER A 641 -6.89 9.52 -5.77
N ARG A 642 -6.61 10.79 -6.16
CA ARG A 642 -7.16 11.35 -7.41
C ARG A 642 -6.19 11.61 -8.56
N ALA A 643 -4.87 11.44 -8.39
CA ALA A 643 -3.87 11.67 -9.46
C ALA A 643 -3.47 10.38 -10.22
N VAL A 644 -3.85 9.22 -9.70
CA VAL A 644 -3.54 7.90 -10.29
C VAL A 644 -4.16 7.73 -11.69
N PRO A 645 -5.43 8.13 -11.96
CA PRO A 645 -6.02 8.00 -13.28
C PRO A 645 -5.25 8.75 -14.38
N GLU A 646 -4.74 9.95 -14.09
CA GLU A 646 -4.01 10.77 -15.05
C GLU A 646 -2.65 10.15 -15.37
N LEU A 647 -1.96 9.61 -14.37
CA LEU A 647 -0.69 8.90 -14.56
C LEU A 647 -0.87 7.62 -15.39
N LEU A 648 -1.95 6.87 -15.14
CA LEU A 648 -2.32 5.69 -15.93
C LEU A 648 -2.62 6.08 -17.38
N GLN A 649 -3.39 7.15 -17.59
CA GLN A 649 -3.75 7.63 -18.91
C GLN A 649 -2.52 8.14 -19.69
N ALA A 650 -1.60 8.84 -19.04
CA ALA A 650 -0.35 9.31 -19.65
C ALA A 650 0.55 8.16 -20.15
N ARG A 651 0.40 6.95 -19.59
CA ARG A 651 1.12 5.74 -20.03
C ARG A 651 0.32 4.83 -20.96
N GLY A 652 -0.88 5.25 -21.37
CA GLY A 652 -1.74 4.47 -22.26
C GLY A 652 -2.62 3.43 -21.56
N HIS A 653 -2.66 3.40 -20.23
CA HIS A 653 -3.55 2.51 -19.47
C HIS A 653 -4.95 3.13 -19.26
N CYS A 654 -5.60 3.50 -20.37
CA CYS A 654 -6.89 4.21 -20.36
C CYS A 654 -8.02 3.43 -19.68
N GLU A 655 -8.05 2.10 -19.80
CA GLU A 655 -9.08 1.26 -19.18
C GLU A 655 -8.94 1.21 -17.66
N LEU A 656 -7.71 1.03 -17.15
CA LEU A 656 -7.44 1.09 -15.71
C LEU A 656 -7.77 2.47 -15.13
N ALA A 657 -7.46 3.55 -15.88
CA ALA A 657 -7.81 4.90 -15.47
C ALA A 657 -9.34 5.11 -15.37
N ARG A 658 -10.13 4.54 -16.28
CA ARG A 658 -11.60 4.58 -16.21
C ARG A 658 -12.11 3.75 -15.04
N ALA A 659 -11.67 2.51 -14.91
CA ALA A 659 -12.05 1.63 -13.81
C ALA A 659 -11.76 2.26 -12.43
N TRP A 660 -10.62 2.96 -12.29
CA TRP A 660 -10.29 3.72 -11.08
C TRP A 660 -11.30 4.83 -10.82
N ARG A 661 -11.62 5.66 -11.82
CA ARG A 661 -12.60 6.74 -11.68
C ARG A 661 -13.99 6.22 -11.35
N ASP A 662 -14.41 5.11 -11.96
CA ASP A 662 -15.72 4.49 -11.72
C ASP A 662 -15.81 3.93 -10.29
N ALA A 663 -14.71 3.34 -9.79
CA ALA A 663 -14.61 2.86 -8.42
C ALA A 663 -14.63 4.01 -7.38
N GLU A 664 -13.99 5.15 -7.68
CA GLU A 664 -14.04 6.34 -6.82
C GLU A 664 -15.38 7.09 -6.87
N ALA A 665 -16.05 7.09 -8.02
CA ALA A 665 -17.35 7.74 -8.20
C ALA A 665 -18.50 7.00 -7.52
N GLY A 666 -18.23 5.83 -6.93
CA GLY A 666 -19.24 5.02 -6.26
C GLY A 666 -20.32 4.54 -7.23
N ALA A 667 -19.93 4.06 -8.42
CA ALA A 667 -20.89 3.46 -9.34
C ALA A 667 -21.78 2.45 -8.59
N PRO A 668 -23.11 2.46 -8.80
CA PRO A 668 -24.04 1.71 -7.98
C PRO A 668 -23.65 0.23 -8.03
N GLY A 669 -23.20 -0.29 -6.88
CA GLY A 669 -22.99 -1.71 -6.70
C GLY A 669 -24.26 -2.44 -7.12
N THR A 670 -24.07 -3.54 -7.85
CA THR A 670 -25.13 -4.53 -8.13
C THR A 670 -25.97 -4.74 -6.87
N ALA A 671 -27.30 -4.86 -7.05
CA ALA A 671 -28.36 -4.73 -6.04
C ALA A 671 -28.22 -5.51 -4.70
N ASP A 672 -27.15 -6.30 -4.50
CA ASP A 672 -26.91 -7.18 -3.34
C ASP A 672 -25.66 -6.82 -2.50
N GLY A 673 -24.89 -5.77 -2.84
CA GLY A 673 -23.90 -5.16 -1.92
C GLY A 673 -22.58 -5.91 -1.62
N LEU A 674 -22.32 -7.08 -2.20
CA LEU A 674 -21.07 -7.85 -2.00
C LEU A 674 -20.02 -7.60 -3.10
N PRO A 675 -18.73 -7.39 -2.76
CA PRO A 675 -17.67 -7.18 -3.75
C PRO A 675 -17.27 -8.47 -4.46
N ARG A 676 -17.07 -8.41 -5.79
CA ARG A 676 -16.64 -9.56 -6.62
C ARG A 676 -15.14 -9.78 -6.64
N GLU A 677 -14.35 -8.81 -6.18
CA GLU A 677 -12.88 -8.87 -6.05
C GLU A 677 -12.50 -8.19 -4.74
N LEU A 678 -11.25 -8.36 -4.29
CA LEU A 678 -10.76 -7.52 -3.20
C LEU A 678 -10.76 -6.04 -3.63
N PRO A 679 -11.24 -5.11 -2.79
CA PRO A 679 -11.23 -3.68 -3.09
C PRO A 679 -9.85 -3.12 -3.46
N SER A 680 -8.77 -3.71 -2.94
CA SER A 680 -7.40 -3.35 -3.27
C SER A 680 -6.88 -3.88 -4.60
N SER A 681 -7.55 -4.84 -5.26
CA SER A 681 -7.03 -5.49 -6.48
C SER A 681 -6.93 -4.55 -7.67
N LEU A 682 -7.89 -3.64 -7.84
CA LEU A 682 -7.77 -2.56 -8.83
C LEU A 682 -6.55 -1.69 -8.56
N ARG A 683 -6.30 -1.36 -7.28
CA ARG A 683 -5.16 -0.53 -6.87
C ARG A 683 -3.82 -1.23 -7.12
N ARG A 684 -3.71 -2.51 -6.80
CA ARG A 684 -2.53 -3.33 -7.10
C ARG A 684 -2.23 -3.38 -8.60
N ARG A 685 -3.24 -3.60 -9.44
CA ARG A 685 -3.08 -3.59 -10.91
C ARG A 685 -2.62 -2.23 -11.43
N ALA A 686 -3.21 -1.14 -10.92
CA ALA A 686 -2.78 0.22 -11.25
C ALA A 686 -1.32 0.49 -10.85
N LEU A 687 -0.94 0.13 -9.61
CA LEU A 687 0.43 0.24 -9.12
C LEU A 687 1.42 -0.56 -9.96
N GLN A 688 1.05 -1.77 -10.36
CA GLN A 688 1.88 -2.61 -11.23
C GLN A 688 2.05 -1.97 -12.61
N ALA A 689 0.97 -1.45 -13.21
CA ALA A 689 1.02 -0.73 -14.49
C ALA A 689 1.87 0.55 -14.44
N LEU A 690 1.93 1.21 -13.27
CA LEU A 690 2.75 2.40 -13.05
C LEU A 690 4.21 2.09 -12.68
N GLY A 691 4.55 0.81 -12.53
CA GLY A 691 5.91 0.35 -12.25
C GLY A 691 6.35 0.62 -10.81
N HIS A 692 5.47 0.55 -9.80
CA HIS A 692 5.85 0.86 -8.40
C HIS A 692 6.98 0.00 -7.82
N ARG A 693 7.25 -1.18 -8.39
CA ARG A 693 8.37 -2.08 -8.02
C ARG A 693 9.61 -1.88 -8.89
N ASP A 694 9.51 -1.04 -9.91
CA ASP A 694 10.61 -0.67 -10.78
C ASP A 694 11.29 0.59 -10.20
N PRO A 695 12.59 0.56 -9.89
CA PRO A 695 13.34 1.74 -9.49
C PRO A 695 13.25 2.91 -10.49
N ASP A 696 13.05 2.60 -11.78
CA ASP A 696 12.85 3.58 -12.86
C ASP A 696 11.36 3.85 -13.15
N GLY A 697 10.47 3.29 -12.33
CA GLY A 697 9.03 3.51 -12.36
C GLY A 697 8.66 5.00 -12.22
N ALA A 698 7.55 5.39 -12.85
CA ALA A 698 7.13 6.80 -12.84
C ALA A 698 6.43 7.20 -11.54
N LEU A 699 5.77 6.25 -10.88
CA LEU A 699 5.37 6.39 -9.49
C LEU A 699 6.65 6.38 -8.66
N PHE A 700 6.96 7.49 -8.00
CA PHE A 700 8.15 7.63 -7.13
C PHE A 700 9.51 7.86 -7.80
N ARG A 701 9.58 8.26 -9.08
CA ARG A 701 10.83 8.80 -9.64
C ARG A 701 11.31 9.97 -8.79
N THR A 702 12.45 9.78 -8.14
CA THR A 702 13.15 10.79 -7.37
C THR A 702 14.04 11.63 -8.27
N PRO A 703 14.23 12.93 -7.96
CA PRO A 703 15.22 13.74 -8.66
C PRO A 703 16.63 13.17 -8.50
N THR A 704 17.36 13.13 -9.61
CA THR A 704 18.79 12.81 -9.59
C THR A 704 19.59 14.00 -9.07
N VAL A 705 20.78 13.74 -8.52
CA VAL A 705 21.73 14.78 -8.11
C VAL A 705 22.06 15.74 -9.27
N GLY A 706 22.12 15.23 -10.51
CA GLY A 706 22.32 16.05 -11.71
C GLY A 706 21.16 17.02 -11.98
N GLU A 707 19.92 16.54 -11.89
CA GLU A 707 18.73 17.40 -12.02
C GLU A 707 18.68 18.45 -10.90
N LEU A 708 19.04 18.09 -9.66
CA LEU A 708 19.13 19.03 -8.55
C LEU A 708 20.20 20.11 -8.77
N LYS A 709 21.41 19.74 -9.22
CA LYS A 709 22.46 20.73 -9.56
C LYS A 709 22.00 21.70 -10.65
N ALA A 710 21.33 21.19 -11.69
CA ALA A 710 20.77 22.01 -12.75
C ALA A 710 19.69 22.96 -12.22
N GLY A 711 18.84 22.48 -11.30
CA GLY A 711 17.85 23.30 -10.60
C GLY A 711 18.47 24.40 -9.74
N VAL A 712 19.52 24.09 -8.97
CA VAL A 712 20.27 25.08 -8.16
C VAL A 712 20.87 26.17 -9.04
N ALA A 713 21.44 25.80 -10.20
CA ALA A 713 21.93 26.75 -11.18
C ALA A 713 20.80 27.62 -11.78
N ALA A 714 19.70 26.99 -12.21
CA ALA A 714 18.56 27.69 -12.81
C ALA A 714 17.83 28.61 -11.82
N GLY A 715 17.81 28.25 -10.54
CA GLY A 715 17.26 29.05 -9.44
C GLY A 715 18.22 30.12 -8.93
N ASP A 716 19.42 30.29 -9.50
CA ASP A 716 20.46 31.23 -9.05
C ASP A 716 20.76 31.13 -7.54
N ALA A 717 20.98 29.89 -7.08
CA ALA A 717 21.38 29.55 -5.71
C ALA A 717 22.80 28.96 -5.67
N ASP A 718 23.49 29.09 -4.54
CA ASP A 718 24.84 28.58 -4.35
C ASP A 718 24.83 27.08 -3.97
N ALA A 719 23.84 26.63 -3.19
CA ALA A 719 23.64 25.23 -2.85
C ALA A 719 22.20 24.91 -2.38
N LEU A 720 21.80 23.66 -2.63
CA LEU A 720 20.74 22.95 -1.92
C LEU A 720 21.39 22.10 -0.82
N VAL A 721 20.88 22.18 0.41
CA VAL A 721 21.46 21.50 1.57
C VAL A 721 20.39 20.71 2.30
N TYR A 722 20.53 19.37 2.30
CA TYR A 722 19.71 18.51 3.16
C TYR A 722 20.33 18.44 4.55
N LEU A 723 19.53 18.61 5.60
CA LEU A 723 19.98 18.51 7.00
C LEU A 723 19.29 17.32 7.65
N LEU A 724 20.09 16.37 8.14
CA LEU A 724 19.63 15.09 8.69
C LEU A 724 19.96 15.02 10.17
N ALA A 725 18.97 14.73 11.01
CA ALA A 725 19.17 14.48 12.43
C ALA A 725 19.78 13.09 12.65
N GLY A 726 20.79 13.02 13.52
CA GLY A 726 21.36 11.76 13.98
C GLY A 726 20.52 11.11 15.08
N GLN A 727 20.80 9.85 15.40
CA GLN A 727 20.13 9.10 16.46
C GLN A 727 21.15 8.65 17.51
N GLY A 728 20.81 8.80 18.80
CA GLY A 728 21.73 8.50 19.90
C GLY A 728 23.05 9.25 19.78
N ASP A 729 24.15 8.50 19.73
CA ASP A 729 25.53 9.01 19.57
C ASP A 729 25.90 9.31 18.11
N THR A 730 25.13 8.82 17.14
CA THR A 730 25.44 8.94 15.72
C THR A 730 25.26 10.39 15.30
N PRO A 731 26.29 11.05 14.72
CA PRO A 731 26.18 12.42 14.23
C PRO A 731 25.07 12.57 13.18
N GLY A 732 24.43 13.74 13.16
CA GLY A 732 23.62 14.13 12.01
C GLY A 732 24.50 14.43 10.79
N MET A 733 23.88 14.71 9.66
CA MET A 733 24.58 14.89 8.39
C MET A 733 24.03 16.09 7.61
N ALA A 734 24.91 16.79 6.89
CA ALA A 734 24.51 17.71 5.82
C ALA A 734 24.95 17.15 4.47
N ILE A 735 24.02 17.09 3.51
CA ILE A 735 24.31 16.76 2.11
C ILE A 735 24.18 18.03 1.29
N VAL A 736 25.30 18.49 0.74
CA VAL A 736 25.39 19.72 -0.04
C VAL A 736 25.42 19.37 -1.53
N VAL A 737 24.52 19.98 -2.29
CA VAL A 737 24.41 19.84 -3.74
C VAL A 737 24.44 21.24 -4.35
N GLY A 738 25.48 21.55 -5.13
CA GLY A 738 25.51 22.77 -5.92
C GLY A 738 26.33 22.63 -7.20
N PRO A 739 26.07 23.50 -8.20
CA PRO A 739 26.76 23.47 -9.47
C PRO A 739 28.25 23.80 -9.31
N ASP A 740 28.55 24.85 -8.55
CA ASP A 740 29.92 25.34 -8.34
C ASP A 740 30.55 24.80 -7.05
N THR A 741 29.74 24.57 -6.02
CA THR A 741 30.19 23.97 -4.74
C THR A 741 30.38 22.46 -4.83
N GLY A 742 29.93 21.83 -5.92
CA GLY A 742 29.99 20.38 -6.12
C GLY A 742 29.01 19.61 -5.24
N THR A 743 29.29 18.33 -5.03
CA THR A 743 28.52 17.45 -4.14
C THR A 743 29.40 17.01 -2.98
N GLY A 744 28.85 17.00 -1.77
CA GLY A 744 29.59 16.52 -0.61
C GLY A 744 28.73 16.33 0.63
N VAL A 745 29.26 15.54 1.56
CA VAL A 745 28.65 15.23 2.85
C VAL A 745 29.49 15.83 3.96
N ARG A 746 28.84 16.29 5.03
CA ARG A 746 29.47 16.74 6.26
C ARG A 746 28.77 16.13 7.47
N ALA A 747 29.53 15.48 8.35
CA ALA A 747 29.02 15.07 9.66
C ALA A 747 28.85 16.27 10.58
N LEU A 748 27.74 16.30 11.32
CA LEU A 748 27.33 17.38 12.21
C LEU A 748 27.07 16.79 13.61
N PRO A 749 28.10 16.73 14.48
CA PRO A 749 28.00 16.07 15.79
C PRO A 749 26.93 16.67 16.70
N LEU A 750 26.70 17.98 16.63
CA LEU A 750 25.68 18.66 17.44
C LEU A 750 24.24 18.34 17.01
N LEU A 751 24.06 17.64 15.88
CA LEU A 751 22.76 17.12 15.45
C LEU A 751 22.53 15.66 15.87
N SER A 752 23.41 15.07 16.69
CA SER A 752 23.12 13.76 17.31
C SER A 752 22.09 13.91 18.43
N GLY A 753 21.37 12.83 18.74
CA GLY A 753 20.34 12.84 19.79
C GLY A 753 20.89 13.21 21.18
N GLU A 754 22.14 12.84 21.49
CA GLU A 754 22.78 13.22 22.76
C GLU A 754 23.19 14.69 22.84
N HIS A 755 23.42 15.35 21.71
CA HIS A 755 23.98 16.72 21.66
C HIS A 755 22.97 17.77 21.17
N SER A 756 21.73 17.38 20.87
CA SER A 756 20.63 18.27 20.45
C SER A 756 19.87 18.92 21.62
N GLY A 757 20.46 19.02 22.81
CA GLY A 757 19.79 19.51 24.02
C GLY A 757 19.02 20.85 23.89
N PRO A 758 19.56 21.89 23.22
CA PRO A 758 18.81 23.12 22.95
C PRO A 758 17.57 22.92 22.08
N LEU A 759 17.63 22.02 21.10
CA LEU A 759 16.47 21.64 20.29
C LEU A 759 15.41 20.97 21.16
N GLU A 760 15.78 19.99 21.99
CA GLU A 760 14.81 19.32 22.88
C GLU A 760 14.13 20.29 23.84
N ARG A 761 14.88 21.22 24.46
CA ARG A 761 14.29 22.25 25.34
C ARG A 761 13.32 23.17 24.59
N TYR A 762 13.65 23.53 23.36
CA TYR A 762 12.74 24.32 22.54
C TYR A 762 11.48 23.56 22.17
N LEU A 763 11.58 22.28 21.79
CA LEU A 763 10.42 21.41 21.53
C LEU A 763 9.50 21.33 22.75
N ASP A 764 10.06 21.10 23.93
CA ASP A 764 9.31 21.05 25.19
C ASP A 764 8.61 22.40 25.48
N ALA A 765 9.34 23.51 25.34
CA ALA A 765 8.81 24.84 25.60
C ALA A 765 7.74 25.26 24.57
N ALA A 766 7.90 24.89 23.30
CA ALA A 766 6.92 25.12 22.24
C ALA A 766 5.63 24.34 22.52
N GLY A 767 5.73 23.06 22.88
CA GLY A 767 4.58 22.26 23.28
C GLY A 767 3.89 22.78 24.54
N ALA A 768 4.65 23.32 25.50
CA ALA A 768 4.08 23.97 26.69
C ALA A 768 3.32 25.26 26.32
N ARG A 769 3.90 26.11 25.46
CA ARG A 769 3.28 27.35 24.98
C ARG A 769 2.00 27.08 24.21
N GLN A 770 1.95 26.03 23.40
CA GLN A 770 0.73 25.62 22.70
C GLN A 770 -0.39 25.18 23.65
N ARG A 771 -0.05 24.44 24.72
CA ARG A 771 -1.04 24.03 25.74
C ARG A 771 -1.53 25.20 26.61
N GLN A 772 -0.67 26.20 26.82
CA GLN A 772 -0.93 27.32 27.73
C GLN A 772 -0.56 28.68 27.08
N PRO A 773 -1.23 29.07 25.98
CA PRO A 773 -0.81 30.22 25.17
C PRO A 773 -0.98 31.58 25.85
N ARG A 774 -1.77 31.65 26.93
CA ARG A 774 -2.02 32.87 27.71
C ARG A 774 -1.13 33.00 28.95
N ASP A 775 -0.29 32.01 29.24
CA ASP A 775 0.62 32.05 30.39
C ASP A 775 1.90 32.81 30.03
N ALA A 776 2.14 33.92 30.74
CA ALA A 776 3.29 34.78 30.49
C ALA A 776 4.64 34.13 30.86
N GLY A 777 4.66 33.26 31.89
CA GLY A 777 5.86 32.53 32.29
C GLY A 777 6.24 31.48 31.27
N VAL A 778 5.25 30.76 30.73
CA VAL A 778 5.45 29.81 29.63
C VAL A 778 5.91 30.51 28.36
N ALA A 779 5.34 31.67 28.02
CA ALA A 779 5.77 32.48 26.88
C ALA A 779 7.24 32.92 27.02
N GLN A 780 7.64 33.41 28.20
CA GLN A 780 9.02 33.82 28.47
C GLN A 780 10.01 32.63 28.41
N ALA A 781 9.63 31.48 28.96
CA ALA A 781 10.45 30.27 28.89
C ALA A 781 10.66 29.80 27.44
N TRP A 782 9.61 29.88 26.62
CA TRP A 782 9.70 29.60 25.19
C TRP A 782 10.59 30.60 24.45
N GLU A 783 10.47 31.90 24.72
CA GLU A 783 11.34 32.93 24.13
C GLU A 783 12.82 32.72 24.47
N GLN A 784 13.12 32.33 25.71
CA GLN A 784 14.47 31.98 26.13
C GLN A 784 14.98 30.73 25.40
N ALA A 785 14.17 29.68 25.32
CA ALA A 785 14.52 28.46 24.58
C ALA A 785 14.74 28.75 23.08
N LEU A 786 13.96 29.66 22.48
CA LEU A 786 14.16 30.12 21.11
C LEU A 786 15.52 30.83 20.94
N ALA A 787 15.89 31.71 21.86
CA ALA A 787 17.19 32.37 21.82
C ALA A 787 18.35 31.36 21.93
N GLU A 788 18.26 30.40 22.86
CA GLU A 788 19.24 29.31 22.99
C GLU A 788 19.32 28.45 21.71
N LEU A 789 18.18 28.20 21.06
CA LEU A 789 18.12 27.46 19.81
C LEU A 789 18.84 28.21 18.68
N CYS A 790 18.62 29.53 18.57
CA CYS A 790 19.29 30.38 17.59
C CYS A 790 20.82 30.41 17.79
N ASP A 791 21.29 30.42 19.04
CA ASP A 791 22.73 30.37 19.35
C ASP A 791 23.33 29.00 18.99
N TRP A 792 22.62 27.92 19.31
CA TRP A 792 23.02 26.54 18.98
C TRP A 792 23.09 26.30 17.48
N ALA A 793 22.12 26.81 16.71
CA ALA A 793 22.02 26.59 15.26
C ALA A 793 23.27 27.03 14.51
N THR A 794 23.96 28.07 14.99
CA THR A 794 25.21 28.56 14.39
C THR A 794 26.32 27.53 14.46
N GLY A 795 26.55 26.94 15.65
CA GLY A 795 27.56 25.89 15.82
C GLY A 795 27.14 24.57 15.19
N ALA A 796 25.83 24.26 15.23
CA ALA A 796 25.31 22.98 14.79
C ALA A 796 25.32 22.80 13.28
N VAL A 797 25.00 23.85 12.51
CA VAL A 797 24.87 23.76 11.05
C VAL A 797 25.59 24.90 10.34
N ILE A 798 25.32 26.16 10.71
CA ILE A 798 25.70 27.30 9.88
C ILE A 798 27.22 27.39 9.73
N ALA A 799 27.97 27.44 10.83
CA ALA A 799 29.43 27.52 10.78
C ALA A 799 30.08 26.35 10.01
N PRO A 800 29.79 25.06 10.30
CA PRO A 800 30.45 23.95 9.60
C PRO A 800 30.04 23.82 8.12
N VAL A 801 28.79 24.09 7.77
CA VAL A 801 28.33 24.03 6.37
C VAL A 801 28.89 25.20 5.58
N MET A 802 28.83 26.42 6.12
CA MET A 802 29.33 27.62 5.46
C MET A 802 30.84 27.62 5.26
N THR A 803 31.59 27.14 6.25
CA THR A 803 33.05 26.98 6.11
C THR A 803 33.36 26.06 4.93
N GLY A 804 32.66 24.93 4.83
CA GLY A 804 32.83 24.01 3.70
C GLY A 804 32.42 24.59 2.34
N ILE A 805 31.36 25.40 2.30
CA ILE A 805 30.93 26.09 1.07
C ILE A 805 31.97 27.15 0.68
N ALA A 806 32.39 27.98 1.62
CA ALA A 806 33.36 29.06 1.40
C ALA A 806 34.71 28.53 0.92
N GLU A 807 35.23 27.45 1.54
CA GLU A 807 36.47 26.78 1.10
C GLU A 807 36.38 26.32 -0.36
N ARG A 808 35.26 25.73 -0.77
CA ARG A 808 35.06 25.25 -2.14
C ARG A 808 34.88 26.36 -3.16
N LEU A 809 34.26 27.47 -2.77
CA LEU A 809 34.15 28.66 -3.62
C LEU A 809 35.50 29.36 -3.75
N ALA A 810 36.27 29.48 -2.68
CA ALA A 810 37.59 30.11 -2.67
C ALA A 810 38.66 29.29 -3.44
N ALA A 811 38.45 27.99 -3.62
CA ALA A 811 39.36 27.15 -4.40
C ALA A 811 39.40 27.51 -5.90
N ASP A 812 38.45 28.32 -6.39
CA ASP A 812 38.38 28.75 -7.78
C ASP A 812 37.57 30.05 -7.89
N ASP A 813 38.28 31.17 -8.05
CA ASP A 813 37.72 32.52 -8.14
C ASP A 813 36.69 32.69 -9.29
N GLY A 814 36.63 31.75 -10.23
CA GLY A 814 35.62 31.71 -11.29
C GLY A 814 34.21 31.30 -10.81
N ARG A 815 34.10 30.54 -9.71
CA ARG A 815 32.87 29.84 -9.27
C ARG A 815 31.71 30.72 -8.81
N ARG A 816 31.93 32.02 -8.66
CA ARG A 816 30.88 33.00 -8.28
C ARG A 816 31.03 34.35 -8.97
N LYS A 817 31.92 34.43 -9.97
CA LYS A 817 32.31 35.70 -10.60
C LYS A 817 31.12 36.44 -11.22
N ASP A 818 30.15 35.68 -11.75
CA ASP A 818 28.96 36.21 -12.43
C ASP A 818 27.73 36.33 -11.50
N ARG A 819 27.88 36.04 -10.19
CA ARG A 819 26.79 36.04 -9.19
C ARG A 819 27.11 36.95 -8.00
N PRO A 820 27.12 38.29 -8.21
CA PRO A 820 27.37 39.25 -7.14
C PRO A 820 26.21 39.29 -6.14
N GLY A 821 26.51 39.28 -4.84
CA GLY A 821 25.50 39.36 -3.78
C GLY A 821 25.79 38.44 -2.59
N PRO A 822 24.93 38.43 -1.55
CA PRO A 822 25.04 37.51 -0.42
C PRO A 822 24.89 36.05 -0.88
N PRO A 823 25.54 35.06 -0.22
CA PRO A 823 25.32 33.64 -0.49
C PRO A 823 23.84 33.26 -0.39
N ARG A 824 23.39 32.32 -1.22
CA ARG A 824 21.97 31.96 -1.38
C ARG A 824 21.81 30.44 -1.24
N LEU A 825 21.15 30.00 -0.17
CA LEU A 825 21.00 28.60 0.18
C LEU A 825 19.54 28.18 0.19
N VAL A 826 19.28 26.96 -0.30
CA VAL A 826 18.01 26.27 -0.10
C VAL A 826 18.23 25.17 0.93
N LEU A 827 17.54 25.25 2.06
CA LEU A 827 17.63 24.25 3.12
C LEU A 827 16.45 23.27 3.01
N VAL A 828 16.78 21.99 3.04
CA VAL A 828 15.83 20.88 3.22
C VAL A 828 16.14 20.27 4.60
N PRO A 829 15.69 20.91 5.69
CA PRO A 829 15.73 20.25 7.00
C PRO A 829 14.92 18.96 6.92
N CYS A 830 15.25 17.93 7.71
CA CYS A 830 14.50 16.67 7.76
C CYS A 830 14.04 16.34 9.18
N GLY A 831 12.77 15.96 9.30
CA GLY A 831 12.16 15.57 10.57
C GLY A 831 12.21 16.70 11.58
N ARG A 832 12.61 16.44 12.82
CA ARG A 832 12.65 17.45 13.91
C ARG A 832 13.47 18.71 13.64
N LEU A 833 14.33 18.71 12.62
CA LEU A 833 15.11 19.89 12.22
C LEU A 833 14.27 20.94 11.49
N GLY A 834 13.06 20.59 11.04
CA GLY A 834 12.13 21.48 10.36
C GLY A 834 11.72 22.67 11.19
N ILE A 835 11.62 22.49 12.52
CA ILE A 835 11.18 23.55 13.43
C ILE A 835 12.22 24.66 13.64
N VAL A 836 13.51 24.38 13.39
CA VAL A 836 14.63 25.28 13.71
C VAL A 836 14.69 26.45 12.74
N PRO A 837 14.56 27.71 13.19
CA PRO A 837 14.59 28.88 12.31
C PRO A 837 16.04 29.17 11.89
N TRP A 838 16.59 28.35 10.98
CA TRP A 838 18.00 28.41 10.56
C TRP A 838 18.44 29.80 10.06
N HIS A 839 17.53 30.57 9.47
CA HIS A 839 17.78 31.96 9.06
C HIS A 839 17.98 32.93 10.23
N ALA A 840 17.51 32.58 11.43
CA ALA A 840 17.64 33.34 12.67
C ALA A 840 18.77 32.81 13.58
N ALA A 841 19.64 31.95 13.07
CA ALA A 841 20.83 31.55 13.81
C ALA A 841 21.71 32.77 14.14
N ARG A 842 22.18 32.87 15.39
CA ARG A 842 22.91 34.04 15.89
C ARG A 842 24.39 33.92 15.57
N LEU A 843 24.93 34.89 14.85
CA LEU A 843 26.35 34.92 14.51
C LEU A 843 27.20 35.33 15.73
N PRO A 844 28.49 34.96 15.79
CA PRO A 844 29.39 35.38 16.86
C PRO A 844 29.45 36.90 16.97
N SER A 845 29.61 37.46 18.17
CA SER A 845 29.56 38.91 18.41
C SER A 845 30.63 39.74 17.67
N GLU A 846 31.69 39.09 17.15
CA GLU A 846 32.72 39.74 16.32
C GLU A 846 32.34 39.80 14.83
N ALA A 847 31.27 39.13 14.42
CA ALA A 847 30.75 39.16 13.06
C ALA A 847 30.14 40.53 12.73
N PRO A 848 30.13 40.94 11.44
CA PRO A 848 29.54 42.21 11.02
C PRO A 848 28.01 42.28 11.18
N HIS A 849 27.36 41.15 11.45
CA HIS A 849 25.91 40.99 11.55
C HIS A 849 25.58 40.12 12.76
N ASP A 850 24.41 40.32 13.37
CA ASP A 850 23.97 39.56 14.53
C ASP A 850 23.31 38.24 14.13
N TYR A 851 22.65 38.20 12.97
CA TYR A 851 21.90 37.04 12.50
C TYR A 851 22.25 36.63 11.07
N VAL A 852 22.07 35.34 10.77
CA VAL A 852 22.37 34.75 9.47
C VAL A 852 21.59 35.38 8.32
N CYS A 853 20.31 35.73 8.52
CA CYS A 853 19.49 36.39 7.49
C CYS A 853 20.08 37.74 7.03
N GLU A 854 20.90 38.41 7.84
CA GLU A 854 21.58 39.64 7.43
C GLU A 854 22.78 39.36 6.52
N ALA A 855 23.44 38.21 6.69
CA ALA A 855 24.64 37.84 5.93
C ALA A 855 24.34 37.02 4.66
N MET A 856 23.24 36.28 4.62
CA MET A 856 22.90 35.38 3.51
C MET A 856 21.39 35.28 3.26
N VAL A 857 21.02 34.73 2.10
CA VAL A 857 19.64 34.43 1.72
C VAL A 857 19.37 32.96 2.00
N ILE A 858 18.36 32.66 2.82
CA ILE A 858 17.90 31.30 3.10
C ILE A 858 16.47 31.16 2.62
N SER A 859 16.26 30.17 1.75
CA SER A 859 14.95 29.63 1.40
C SER A 859 14.85 28.20 1.91
N TYR A 860 13.63 27.73 2.11
CA TYR A 860 13.33 26.36 2.50
C TYR A 860 12.67 25.61 1.35
N ALA A 861 12.75 24.28 1.42
CA ALA A 861 11.95 23.37 0.60
C ALA A 861 11.73 22.07 1.37
N ALA A 862 10.58 21.43 1.17
CA ALA A 862 10.33 20.14 1.80
C ALA A 862 11.09 18.99 1.11
N SER A 863 11.40 19.13 -0.17
CA SER A 863 12.19 18.16 -0.93
C SER A 863 12.90 18.83 -2.09
N GLY A 864 13.91 18.16 -2.63
CA GLY A 864 14.56 18.52 -3.88
C GLY A 864 13.57 18.53 -5.04
N ARG A 865 12.61 17.59 -5.08
CA ARG A 865 11.53 17.58 -6.07
C ARG A 865 10.72 18.86 -6.02
N GLN A 866 10.24 19.24 -4.84
CA GLN A 866 9.44 20.45 -4.65
C GLN A 866 10.24 21.71 -5.00
N PHE A 867 11.52 21.76 -4.65
CA PHE A 867 12.43 22.82 -5.09
C PHE A 867 12.54 22.90 -6.63
N LEU A 868 12.67 21.77 -7.32
CA LEU A 868 12.69 21.76 -8.79
C LEU A 868 11.38 22.26 -9.39
N ASP A 869 10.25 21.95 -8.77
CA ASP A 869 8.94 22.40 -9.24
C ASP A 869 8.78 23.92 -9.13
N THR A 870 9.30 24.54 -8.06
CA THR A 870 9.30 26.02 -7.92
C THR A 870 10.20 26.70 -8.93
N VAL A 871 11.38 26.11 -9.20
CA VAL A 871 12.33 26.64 -10.20
C VAL A 871 11.78 26.59 -11.63
N ARG A 872 11.00 25.55 -11.98
CA ARG A 872 10.43 25.39 -13.33
C ARG A 872 9.28 26.36 -13.63
N ARG A 873 8.55 26.84 -12.62
CA ARG A 873 7.39 27.73 -12.80
C ARG A 873 7.89 29.14 -13.05
N ALA A 874 7.41 29.84 -14.08
CA ALA A 874 7.67 31.27 -14.27
C ALA A 874 7.01 32.14 -13.19
N PRO A 875 7.56 33.32 -12.84
CA PRO A 875 6.97 34.20 -11.84
C PRO A 875 5.80 34.98 -12.44
N ARG A 876 4.72 35.14 -11.66
CA ARG A 876 3.67 36.12 -11.94
C ARG A 876 4.00 37.44 -11.25
N VAL A 877 3.71 38.57 -11.91
CA VAL A 877 3.93 39.90 -11.33
C VAL A 877 2.93 40.10 -10.18
N PRO A 878 3.35 40.26 -8.91
CA PRO A 878 2.44 40.19 -7.77
C PRO A 878 1.21 41.11 -7.88
N GLY A 879 1.36 42.33 -8.42
CA GLY A 879 0.26 43.29 -8.56
C GLY A 879 -0.65 43.11 -9.78
N ALA A 880 -0.41 42.15 -10.68
CA ALA A 880 -1.20 42.00 -11.91
C ALA A 880 -2.62 41.48 -11.67
N ALA A 881 -2.79 40.58 -10.70
CA ALA A 881 -4.05 39.96 -10.30
C ALA A 881 -3.97 39.54 -8.82
N ALA A 882 -3.76 40.52 -7.93
CA ALA A 882 -3.63 40.29 -6.50
C ALA A 882 -5.00 39.98 -5.86
N VAL A 883 -5.01 39.00 -4.96
CA VAL A 883 -6.15 38.62 -4.13
C VAL A 883 -5.74 38.80 -2.67
N LEU A 884 -6.54 39.55 -1.91
CA LEU A 884 -6.31 39.77 -0.48
C LEU A 884 -7.51 39.26 0.30
N VAL A 885 -7.26 38.46 1.34
CA VAL A 885 -8.26 37.91 2.23
C VAL A 885 -8.01 38.45 3.63
N ALA A 886 -9.01 39.11 4.21
CA ALA A 886 -9.03 39.46 5.63
C ALA A 886 -9.84 38.42 6.40
N ASP A 887 -9.53 38.26 7.69
CA ASP A 887 -10.16 37.29 8.60
C ASP A 887 -11.69 37.31 8.49
N PRO A 888 -12.30 36.27 7.86
CA PRO A 888 -13.75 36.24 7.67
C PRO A 888 -14.52 36.07 8.99
N THR A 889 -13.85 35.77 10.10
CA THR A 889 -14.48 35.66 11.42
C THR A 889 -14.54 36.96 12.20
N MET A 890 -13.90 38.04 11.69
CA MET A 890 -13.85 39.36 12.32
C MET A 890 -13.27 39.37 13.75
N THR A 891 -12.37 38.43 14.04
CA THR A 891 -11.71 38.32 15.36
C THR A 891 -10.28 38.86 15.37
N LEU A 892 -9.63 38.98 14.19
CA LEU A 892 -8.30 39.55 14.00
C LEU A 892 -8.35 40.99 13.50
N THR A 893 -8.48 41.94 14.42
CA THR A 893 -8.57 43.38 14.06
C THR A 893 -7.38 43.92 13.25
N HIS A 894 -6.18 43.36 13.41
CA HIS A 894 -5.01 43.77 12.61
C HIS A 894 -4.99 43.17 11.21
N ALA A 895 -5.71 42.07 10.95
CA ALA A 895 -5.82 41.49 9.62
C ALA A 895 -6.55 42.45 8.67
N GLU A 896 -7.62 43.10 9.13
CA GLU A 896 -8.30 44.16 8.38
C GLU A 896 -7.38 45.35 8.11
N LEU A 897 -6.58 45.78 9.11
CA LEU A 897 -5.62 46.89 8.94
C LEU A 897 -4.54 46.55 7.91
N GLU A 898 -4.00 45.34 7.97
CA GLU A 898 -3.00 44.84 7.04
C GLU A 898 -3.55 44.81 5.62
N VAL A 899 -4.70 44.17 5.39
CA VAL A 899 -5.32 44.07 4.05
C VAL A 899 -5.72 45.45 3.52
N THR A 900 -6.24 46.33 4.37
CA THR A 900 -6.60 47.71 3.98
C THR A 900 -5.36 48.49 3.54
N ALA A 901 -4.25 48.42 4.27
CA ALA A 901 -3.00 49.09 3.92
C ALA A 901 -2.43 48.55 2.59
N LEU A 902 -2.48 47.22 2.39
CA LEU A 902 -2.05 46.60 1.13
C LEU A 902 -2.91 47.03 -0.06
N ARG A 903 -4.23 47.15 0.14
CA ARG A 903 -5.18 47.59 -0.89
C ARG A 903 -5.05 49.08 -1.24
N GLN A 904 -4.68 49.92 -0.29
CA GLN A 904 -4.52 51.37 -0.49
C GLN A 904 -3.13 51.75 -1.02
N GLY A 905 -2.10 50.96 -0.70
CA GLY A 905 -0.73 51.18 -1.14
C GLY A 905 -0.35 50.32 -2.35
N PRO A 906 0.33 49.17 -2.14
CA PRO A 906 0.98 48.39 -3.20
C PRO A 906 0.02 47.72 -4.20
N TYR A 907 -1.25 47.47 -3.83
CA TYR A 907 -2.19 46.73 -4.67
C TYR A 907 -3.55 47.43 -4.84
N PRO A 908 -3.59 48.58 -5.54
CA PRO A 908 -4.80 49.39 -5.72
C PRO A 908 -5.89 48.76 -6.59
N GLU A 909 -5.65 47.60 -7.18
CA GLU A 909 -6.63 46.85 -7.99
C GLU A 909 -6.88 45.44 -7.43
N ALA A 910 -6.45 45.16 -6.19
CA ALA A 910 -6.63 43.83 -5.62
C ALA A 910 -8.11 43.49 -5.39
N ARG A 911 -8.45 42.23 -5.67
CA ARG A 911 -9.74 41.62 -5.30
C ARG A 911 -9.74 41.33 -3.80
N LEU A 912 -10.79 41.78 -3.11
CA LEU A 912 -10.94 41.56 -1.68
C LEU A 912 -11.91 40.41 -1.41
N TYR A 913 -11.59 39.61 -0.41
CA TYR A 913 -12.44 38.55 0.13
C TYR A 913 -12.42 38.61 1.65
N GLY A 914 -13.46 38.07 2.29
CA GLY A 914 -13.65 38.14 3.73
C GLY A 914 -14.54 39.30 4.14
N ASP A 915 -14.75 39.43 5.45
CA ASP A 915 -15.56 40.47 6.06
C ASP A 915 -14.69 41.63 6.55
N PHE A 916 -15.27 42.83 6.58
CA PHE A 916 -14.59 44.08 6.97
C PHE A 916 -15.54 44.96 7.77
N PHE A 917 -15.05 45.67 8.79
CA PHE A 917 -15.85 46.68 9.48
C PHE A 917 -16.08 47.89 8.57
N GLU A 918 -15.02 48.36 7.92
CA GLU A 918 -15.07 49.46 6.94
C GLU A 918 -14.26 49.09 5.69
N PRO A 919 -14.85 48.34 4.73
CA PRO A 919 -14.12 47.89 3.56
C PRO A 919 -13.67 49.07 2.69
N PRO A 920 -12.42 49.08 2.19
CA PRO A 920 -11.95 50.13 1.28
C PRO A 920 -12.63 50.04 -0.10
N VAL A 921 -13.05 48.84 -0.52
CA VAL A 921 -13.92 48.56 -1.66
C VAL A 921 -14.80 47.36 -1.33
N GLU A 922 -15.96 47.23 -1.99
CA GLU A 922 -16.85 46.08 -1.79
C GLU A 922 -16.09 44.75 -2.03
N PRO A 923 -16.09 43.81 -1.06
CA PRO A 923 -15.51 42.49 -1.26
C PRO A 923 -16.19 41.73 -2.41
N VAL A 924 -15.41 40.94 -3.15
CA VAL A 924 -15.88 40.09 -4.24
C VAL A 924 -16.74 38.93 -3.71
N GLY A 925 -16.41 38.43 -2.53
CA GLY A 925 -17.13 37.35 -1.88
C GLY A 925 -16.65 37.09 -0.46
N PRO A 926 -17.27 36.14 0.24
CA PRO A 926 -17.00 35.85 1.65
C PRO A 926 -15.61 35.24 1.89
N GLY A 927 -14.95 34.69 0.87
CA GLY A 927 -13.61 34.10 1.02
C GLY A 927 -13.67 32.70 1.62
N THR A 928 -14.47 31.83 1.01
CA THR A 928 -14.58 30.42 1.37
C THR A 928 -13.36 29.61 0.90
N PRO A 929 -13.13 28.39 1.41
CA PRO A 929 -12.10 27.50 0.88
C PRO A 929 -12.21 27.28 -0.64
N ASP A 930 -13.42 27.20 -1.19
CA ASP A 930 -13.62 26.97 -2.62
C ASP A 930 -13.27 28.23 -3.44
N ASP A 931 -13.60 29.43 -2.95
CA ASP A 931 -13.19 30.70 -3.57
C ASP A 931 -11.65 30.76 -3.71
N LEU A 932 -10.91 30.39 -2.66
CA LEU A 932 -9.44 30.45 -2.69
C LEU A 932 -8.83 29.40 -3.61
N LEU A 933 -9.40 28.19 -3.64
CA LEU A 933 -8.96 27.14 -4.57
C LEU A 933 -9.25 27.53 -6.03
N ASP A 934 -10.37 28.21 -6.28
CA ASP A 934 -10.70 28.76 -7.58
C ASP A 934 -9.72 29.88 -7.97
N GLU A 935 -9.37 30.79 -7.07
CA GLU A 935 -8.38 31.85 -7.35
C GLU A 935 -6.96 31.31 -7.60
N LEU A 936 -6.55 30.30 -6.82
CA LEU A 936 -5.26 29.63 -6.99
C LEU A 936 -5.12 29.00 -8.40
N THR A 937 -6.21 28.47 -8.94
CA THR A 937 -6.25 27.88 -10.30
C THR A 937 -6.64 28.88 -11.40
N GLY A 938 -7.38 29.93 -11.04
CA GLY A 938 -8.04 30.91 -11.90
C GLY A 938 -7.14 32.04 -12.39
N GLY A 939 -5.89 32.12 -11.90
CA GLY A 939 -4.86 32.99 -12.44
C GLY A 939 -4.43 34.14 -11.54
N ALA A 940 -4.73 34.10 -10.24
CA ALA A 940 -4.18 35.05 -9.28
C ALA A 940 -2.64 35.11 -9.39
N SER A 941 -2.06 36.31 -9.28
CA SER A 941 -0.61 36.51 -9.26
C SER A 941 -0.04 36.51 -7.85
N LEU A 942 -0.86 36.92 -6.90
CA LEU A 942 -0.58 36.98 -5.46
C LEU A 942 -1.85 36.57 -4.71
N LEU A 943 -1.73 35.68 -3.73
CA LEU A 943 -2.75 35.47 -2.71
C LEU A 943 -2.17 35.86 -1.36
N HIS A 944 -2.73 36.88 -0.72
CA HIS A 944 -2.36 37.29 0.63
C HIS A 944 -3.49 36.95 1.59
N LEU A 945 -3.23 36.04 2.53
CA LEU A 945 -4.22 35.48 3.44
C LEU A 945 -3.92 35.93 4.87
N ALA A 946 -4.61 36.97 5.34
CA ALA A 946 -4.55 37.45 6.72
C ALA A 946 -5.71 36.85 7.52
N CYS A 947 -5.50 35.66 8.07
CA CYS A 947 -6.54 34.86 8.74
C CYS A 947 -5.93 34.00 9.84
N HIS A 948 -6.76 33.25 10.60
CA HIS A 948 -6.21 32.27 11.53
C HIS A 948 -5.63 31.08 10.78
N GLY A 949 -4.43 30.69 11.18
CA GLY A 949 -3.84 29.40 10.83
C GLY A 949 -3.69 28.57 12.10
N SER A 950 -3.79 27.26 11.94
CA SER A 950 -3.56 26.32 13.04
C SER A 950 -2.88 25.06 12.53
N ALA A 951 -1.90 24.59 13.30
CA ALA A 951 -1.33 23.26 13.11
C ALA A 951 -2.26 22.22 13.73
N GLY A 952 -2.75 21.27 12.92
CA GLY A 952 -3.61 20.18 13.38
C GLY A 952 -2.85 19.16 14.22
N VAL A 953 -3.58 18.31 14.95
CA VAL A 953 -2.97 17.16 15.65
C VAL A 953 -2.36 16.22 14.61
N SER A 954 -3.07 15.96 13.52
CA SER A 954 -2.49 15.43 12.29
C SER A 954 -2.12 16.58 11.34
N PRO A 955 -0.97 16.50 10.63
CA PRO A 955 -0.60 17.47 9.60
C PRO A 955 -1.67 17.69 8.52
N THR A 956 -2.45 16.66 8.17
CA THR A 956 -3.57 16.70 7.22
C THR A 956 -4.72 17.61 7.65
N GLU A 957 -4.87 17.83 8.97
CA GLU A 957 -5.90 18.67 9.58
C GLU A 957 -5.44 20.12 9.77
N SER A 958 -4.15 20.41 9.58
CA SER A 958 -3.63 21.78 9.63
C SER A 958 -4.38 22.63 8.62
N SER A 959 -4.84 23.80 9.05
CA SER A 959 -5.86 24.53 8.30
C SER A 959 -5.76 26.05 8.45
N LEU A 960 -6.27 26.72 7.42
CA LEU A 960 -6.66 28.13 7.48
C LEU A 960 -8.14 28.23 7.79
N GLN A 961 -8.50 29.08 8.75
CA GLN A 961 -9.89 29.41 9.05
C GLN A 961 -10.38 30.46 8.05
N LEU A 962 -11.35 30.05 7.23
CA LEU A 962 -11.97 30.88 6.20
C LEU A 962 -13.50 30.96 6.45
N ALA A 963 -14.22 31.60 5.54
CA ALA A 963 -15.67 31.69 5.63
C ALA A 963 -16.34 30.32 5.41
N SER A 964 -17.42 30.06 6.16
CA SER A 964 -18.25 28.87 5.94
C SER A 964 -19.07 29.05 4.64
N PRO A 965 -19.12 28.02 3.76
CA PRO A 965 -19.82 28.12 2.48
C PRO A 965 -21.35 28.11 2.58
N ASP A 966 -21.93 27.71 3.72
CA ASP A 966 -23.39 27.63 3.88
C ASP A 966 -23.84 28.06 5.29
N VAL A 967 -24.54 29.20 5.37
CA VAL A 967 -25.11 29.71 6.63
C VAL A 967 -26.49 29.06 6.92
N SER A 968 -27.00 28.21 6.01
CA SER A 968 -28.42 27.84 5.95
C SER A 968 -28.79 26.35 6.02
N SER A 969 -27.82 25.42 6.03
CA SER A 969 -28.10 23.98 6.16
C SER A 969 -27.37 23.32 7.34
N ALA A 970 -28.05 22.40 8.02
CA ALA A 970 -27.63 21.77 9.28
C ALA A 970 -26.51 20.72 9.14
N GLY A 971 -25.60 20.91 8.18
CA GLY A 971 -24.38 20.14 7.99
C GLY A 971 -23.20 21.11 7.90
N THR A 972 -22.65 21.48 9.05
CA THR A 972 -21.73 22.61 9.21
C THR A 972 -20.35 22.33 8.60
N ASP A 973 -20.09 22.72 7.34
CA ASP A 973 -18.70 22.90 6.88
C ASP A 973 -18.11 24.09 7.66
N PRO A 974 -17.11 23.88 8.53
CA PRO A 974 -16.58 24.93 9.39
C PRO A 974 -15.80 26.02 8.64
N GLY A 975 -15.70 25.96 7.31
CA GLY A 975 -14.94 26.91 6.51
C GLY A 975 -13.44 26.70 6.62
N LEU A 976 -13.00 25.48 6.91
CA LEU A 976 -11.57 25.16 7.05
C LEU A 976 -10.97 24.75 5.70
N LEU A 977 -9.91 25.45 5.28
CA LEU A 977 -9.04 24.98 4.21
C LEU A 977 -7.91 24.15 4.81
N THR A 978 -8.15 22.84 4.93
CA THR A 978 -7.16 21.88 5.44
C THR A 978 -6.12 21.51 4.39
N VAL A 979 -4.95 21.02 4.81
CA VAL A 979 -3.95 20.45 3.90
C VAL A 979 -4.56 19.34 3.03
N SER A 980 -5.36 18.45 3.60
CA SER A 980 -6.08 17.42 2.84
C SER A 980 -6.99 18.01 1.77
N ARG A 981 -7.78 19.04 2.10
CA ARG A 981 -8.68 19.71 1.13
C ARG A 981 -7.88 20.39 0.01
N LEU A 982 -6.76 21.03 0.37
CA LEU A 982 -5.86 21.70 -0.58
C LEU A 982 -5.23 20.70 -1.57
N LEU A 983 -4.80 19.54 -1.09
CA LEU A 983 -4.18 18.48 -1.91
C LEU A 983 -5.20 17.62 -2.70
N ALA A 984 -6.46 17.56 -2.26
CA ALA A 984 -7.50 16.70 -2.85
C ALA A 984 -8.09 17.16 -4.19
N ARG A 985 -7.89 18.42 -4.61
CA ARG A 985 -8.45 18.93 -5.88
C ARG A 985 -7.51 18.60 -7.05
N PRO A 986 -7.99 18.13 -8.21
CA PRO A 986 -7.12 17.81 -9.36
C PRO A 986 -6.20 19.00 -9.70
N ALA A 987 -4.91 18.74 -9.89
CA ALA A 987 -4.05 19.70 -10.56
C ALA A 987 -4.48 19.72 -12.02
N GLY A 988 -5.32 20.68 -12.44
CA GLY A 988 -5.65 20.82 -13.85
C GLY A 988 -4.40 21.01 -14.71
N GLU A 989 -4.48 20.77 -16.01
CA GLU A 989 -3.38 20.87 -17.01
C GLU A 989 -2.60 22.21 -16.99
N ARG A 990 -3.07 23.22 -16.25
CA ARG A 990 -2.50 24.56 -16.13
C ARG A 990 -1.38 24.72 -15.09
N THR A 991 -1.05 23.70 -14.28
CA THR A 991 -0.02 23.80 -13.22
C THR A 991 1.44 23.84 -13.72
N GLY A 992 1.67 23.86 -15.04
CA GLY A 992 2.98 23.55 -15.62
C GLY A 992 3.89 24.71 -16.06
N THR A 993 3.44 25.98 -16.11
CA THR A 993 4.27 27.03 -16.75
C THR A 993 4.54 28.27 -15.90
N ASP A 994 3.65 28.65 -14.99
CA ASP A 994 3.80 29.78 -14.08
C ASP A 994 3.11 29.50 -12.74
N GLY A 995 3.40 30.30 -11.72
CA GLY A 995 2.80 30.13 -10.38
C GLY A 995 2.73 31.44 -9.60
N PRO A 996 1.72 31.61 -8.73
CA PRO A 996 1.59 32.79 -7.88
C PRO A 996 2.60 32.79 -6.73
N LEU A 997 2.77 33.96 -6.12
CA LEU A 997 3.22 34.11 -4.74
C LEU A 997 2.01 33.90 -3.80
N VAL A 998 2.15 33.08 -2.78
CA VAL A 998 1.18 32.96 -1.68
C VAL A 998 1.80 33.50 -0.40
N VAL A 999 1.11 34.39 0.31
CA VAL A 999 1.56 34.95 1.58
C VAL A 999 0.53 34.56 2.64
N LEU A 1000 0.94 33.71 3.57
CA LEU A 1000 0.13 33.26 4.69
C LEU A 1000 0.49 34.13 5.90
N SER A 1001 -0.19 35.27 6.03
CA SER A 1001 -0.17 36.09 7.25
C SER A 1001 -1.08 35.45 8.30
N ALA A 1002 -0.71 34.24 8.67
CA ALA A 1002 -1.46 33.34 9.52
C ALA A 1002 -0.49 32.51 10.35
N CYS A 1003 -0.84 32.28 11.61
CA CYS A 1003 -0.02 31.57 12.59
C CYS A 1003 0.17 30.09 12.22
N GLU A 1004 1.35 29.53 12.52
CA GLU A 1004 1.63 28.07 12.45
C GLU A 1004 1.38 27.42 11.08
N THR A 1005 1.53 28.18 9.99
CA THR A 1005 1.32 27.69 8.61
C THR A 1005 2.50 26.91 8.04
N ASP A 1006 3.69 27.04 8.63
CA ASP A 1006 4.90 26.24 8.37
C ASP A 1006 5.25 25.36 9.58
N LEU A 1007 4.25 24.87 10.32
CA LEU A 1007 4.43 24.02 11.48
C LEU A 1007 3.40 22.89 11.52
N THR A 1008 3.77 21.82 12.21
CA THR A 1008 2.96 20.65 12.56
C THR A 1008 3.08 20.41 14.07
N HIS A 1009 2.00 20.01 14.73
CA HIS A 1009 1.92 20.02 16.20
C HIS A 1009 2.79 18.94 16.87
N ARG A 1010 2.70 17.68 16.43
CA ARG A 1010 3.50 16.55 16.96
C ARG A 1010 4.60 16.12 16.02
N ASP A 1011 4.37 16.24 14.73
CA ASP A 1011 5.21 15.65 13.69
C ASP A 1011 5.98 16.74 12.96
N HIS A 1012 7.06 17.27 13.56
CA HIS A 1012 7.84 18.40 13.02
C HIS A 1012 8.51 18.18 11.65
N ASP A 1013 8.12 17.14 10.91
CA ASP A 1013 8.43 16.92 9.52
C ASP A 1013 7.82 18.02 8.63
N GLU A 1014 8.68 18.85 8.05
CA GLU A 1014 8.30 19.92 7.13
C GLU A 1014 7.67 19.41 5.83
N ALA A 1015 7.67 18.11 5.55
CA ALA A 1015 7.05 17.55 4.34
C ALA A 1015 5.56 17.94 4.20
N LEU A 1016 4.82 18.10 5.30
CA LEU A 1016 3.37 18.27 5.25
C LEU A 1016 2.88 19.47 6.09
N THR A 1017 3.18 20.68 5.63
CA THR A 1017 2.65 21.94 6.18
C THR A 1017 1.70 22.60 5.18
N LEU A 1018 0.99 23.67 5.58
CA LEU A 1018 0.19 24.45 4.63
C LEU A 1018 1.08 25.07 3.55
N THR A 1019 2.26 25.58 3.90
CA THR A 1019 3.22 26.15 2.95
C THR A 1019 3.66 25.13 1.90
N THR A 1020 4.00 23.89 2.28
CA THR A 1020 4.38 22.85 1.30
C THR A 1020 3.21 22.40 0.45
N ALA A 1021 2.01 22.33 1.02
CA ALA A 1021 0.81 22.00 0.28
C ALA A 1021 0.50 23.05 -0.79
N PHE A 1022 0.64 24.35 -0.51
CA PHE A 1022 0.47 25.40 -1.53
C PHE A 1022 1.51 25.29 -2.66
N VAL A 1023 2.77 25.00 -2.33
CA VAL A 1023 3.79 24.74 -3.37
C VAL A 1023 3.45 23.50 -4.20
N ALA A 1024 3.02 22.40 -3.56
CA ALA A 1024 2.56 21.21 -4.28
C ALA A 1024 1.37 21.51 -5.21
N ARG A 1025 0.55 22.51 -4.86
CA ARG A 1025 -0.61 22.98 -5.65
C ARG A 1025 -0.33 24.02 -6.71
N GLY A 1026 0.93 24.39 -6.93
CA GLY A 1026 1.31 25.27 -8.04
C GLY A 1026 1.83 26.65 -7.62
N ALA A 1027 1.83 27.00 -6.34
CA ALA A 1027 2.47 28.23 -5.88
C ALA A 1027 3.97 28.19 -6.21
N ARG A 1028 4.49 29.25 -6.81
CA ARG A 1028 5.94 29.34 -7.10
C ARG A 1028 6.72 29.67 -5.83
N ASP A 1029 6.17 30.58 -5.04
CA ASP A 1029 6.75 31.09 -3.81
C ASP A 1029 5.66 31.14 -2.73
N VAL A 1030 6.00 30.77 -1.50
CA VAL A 1030 5.11 30.83 -0.34
C VAL A 1030 5.86 31.43 0.84
N VAL A 1031 5.26 32.45 1.46
CA VAL A 1031 5.69 32.97 2.76
C VAL A 1031 4.71 32.46 3.81
N GLY A 1032 5.22 31.88 4.89
CA GLY A 1032 4.40 31.40 6.00
C GLY A 1032 5.08 31.62 7.34
N SER A 1033 4.42 31.23 8.43
CA SER A 1033 4.91 31.43 9.79
C SER A 1033 4.97 30.12 10.59
N ARG A 1034 5.95 29.99 11.48
CA ARG A 1034 6.14 28.79 12.31
C ARG A 1034 5.45 28.84 13.67
N TRP A 1035 5.11 30.02 14.16
CA TRP A 1035 4.44 30.19 15.44
C TRP A 1035 3.57 31.45 15.41
N ALA A 1036 2.66 31.55 16.38
CA ALA A 1036 1.88 32.76 16.57
C ALA A 1036 2.78 33.94 17.00
N THR A 1037 2.80 34.98 16.17
CA THR A 1037 3.45 36.27 16.43
C THR A 1037 2.45 37.28 16.97
N ALA A 1038 2.91 38.34 17.63
CA ALA A 1038 2.03 39.45 17.99
C ALA A 1038 1.45 40.11 16.73
N ASP A 1039 0.13 40.29 16.69
CA ASP A 1039 -0.62 40.79 15.53
C ASP A 1039 -0.03 42.09 14.94
N SER A 1040 0.35 43.06 15.78
CA SER A 1040 0.91 44.33 15.33
C SER A 1040 2.30 44.19 14.70
N ALA A 1041 3.11 43.25 15.20
CA ALA A 1041 4.42 42.95 14.62
C ALA A 1041 4.27 42.25 13.26
N ALA A 1042 3.31 41.31 13.14
CA ALA A 1042 3.00 40.65 11.87
C ALA A 1042 2.53 41.66 10.82
N ALA A 1043 1.60 42.55 11.16
CA ALA A 1043 1.07 43.55 10.23
C ALA A 1043 2.14 44.53 9.73
N LEU A 1044 3.02 45.00 10.63
CA LEU A 1044 4.17 45.84 10.24
C LEU A 1044 5.14 45.07 9.32
N MET A 1045 5.46 43.83 9.67
CA MET A 1045 6.34 42.96 8.89
C MET A 1045 5.79 42.72 7.48
N MET A 1046 4.50 42.38 7.34
CA MET A 1046 3.87 42.13 6.04
C MET A 1046 3.77 43.40 5.17
N ALA A 1047 3.43 44.55 5.77
CA ALA A 1047 3.40 45.81 5.04
C ALA A 1047 4.78 46.23 4.52
N VAL A 1048 5.84 46.03 5.32
CA VAL A 1048 7.24 46.29 4.92
C VAL A 1048 7.72 45.27 3.89
N PHE A 1049 7.36 43.99 4.05
CA PHE A 1049 7.64 42.95 3.06
C PHE A 1049 7.07 43.31 1.69
N HIS A 1050 5.79 43.70 1.62
CA HIS A 1050 5.16 44.06 0.36
C HIS A 1050 5.72 45.35 -0.24
N HIS A 1051 6.23 46.28 0.57
CA HIS A 1051 7.01 47.42 0.05
C HIS A 1051 8.25 46.97 -0.70
N TYR A 1052 9.08 46.11 -0.09
CA TYR A 1052 10.29 45.61 -0.76
C TYR A 1052 9.97 44.81 -2.02
N LEU A 1053 8.86 44.07 -2.01
CA LEU A 1053 8.40 43.29 -3.17
C LEU A 1053 7.95 44.18 -4.34
N THR A 1054 7.16 45.23 -4.08
CA THR A 1054 6.48 46.00 -5.13
C THR A 1054 7.15 47.32 -5.48
N VAL A 1055 7.64 48.05 -4.47
CA VAL A 1055 8.26 49.37 -4.65
C VAL A 1055 9.73 49.22 -5.00
N GLU A 1056 10.47 48.38 -4.25
CA GLU A 1056 11.88 48.11 -4.54
C GLU A 1056 12.07 47.02 -5.60
N GLY A 1057 11.04 46.25 -5.93
CA GLY A 1057 11.08 45.21 -6.97
C GLY A 1057 11.99 44.04 -6.63
N ARG A 1058 12.13 43.70 -5.34
CA ARG A 1058 12.92 42.55 -4.88
C ARG A 1058 12.17 41.23 -5.15
N SER A 1059 12.91 40.11 -5.20
CA SER A 1059 12.29 38.78 -5.21
C SER A 1059 11.55 38.53 -3.89
N PRO A 1060 10.60 37.58 -3.81
CA PRO A 1060 9.92 37.25 -2.55
C PRO A 1060 10.90 36.93 -1.42
N VAL A 1061 11.92 36.10 -1.64
CA VAL A 1061 12.90 35.77 -0.60
C VAL A 1061 13.75 36.98 -0.19
N ASP A 1062 14.16 37.83 -1.14
CA ASP A 1062 14.97 39.01 -0.85
C ASP A 1062 14.14 40.11 -0.16
N ALA A 1063 12.84 40.20 -0.46
CA ALA A 1063 11.89 41.08 0.21
C ALA A 1063 11.64 40.64 1.65
N LEU A 1064 11.48 39.33 1.90
CA LEU A 1064 11.33 38.78 3.25
C LEU A 1064 12.57 39.06 4.08
N ARG A 1065 13.76 38.76 3.54
CA ARG A 1065 15.04 39.06 4.18
C ARG A 1065 15.18 40.56 4.51
N ALA A 1066 14.78 41.43 3.59
CA ALA A 1066 14.85 42.88 3.79
C ALA A 1066 13.91 43.36 4.91
N ALA A 1067 12.70 42.78 5.00
CA ALA A 1067 11.77 43.05 6.08
C ALA A 1067 12.31 42.53 7.42
N GLN A 1068 12.93 41.35 7.46
CA GLN A 1068 13.59 40.83 8.68
C GLN A 1068 14.73 41.75 9.15
N ALA A 1069 15.58 42.20 8.22
CA ALA A 1069 16.64 43.18 8.53
C ALA A 1069 16.06 44.53 9.02
N TRP A 1070 14.91 44.95 8.50
CA TRP A 1070 14.21 46.13 9.00
C TRP A 1070 13.69 45.95 10.43
N MET A 1071 13.13 44.78 10.77
CA MET A 1071 12.69 44.44 12.12
C MET A 1071 13.86 44.45 13.12
N LEU A 1072 15.00 43.90 12.71
CA LEU A 1072 16.24 43.86 13.49
C LEU A 1072 16.85 45.25 13.73
N ASN A 1073 16.68 46.20 12.81
CA ASN A 1073 17.32 47.50 12.91
C ASN A 1073 16.70 48.35 14.05
N PRO A 1074 17.43 48.67 15.14
CA PRO A 1074 16.90 49.48 16.24
C PRO A 1074 16.66 50.94 15.84
N ARG A 1075 17.20 51.38 14.70
CA ARG A 1075 17.00 52.69 14.08
C ARG A 1075 16.10 52.62 12.83
N ARG A 1076 15.24 51.61 12.76
CA ARG A 1076 14.25 51.46 11.67
C ARG A 1076 13.43 52.72 11.50
N GLU A 1077 13.31 53.15 10.24
CA GLU A 1077 12.44 54.24 9.81
C GLU A 1077 11.31 53.68 8.96
N ASN A 1078 10.23 54.43 8.80
CA ASN A 1078 9.16 54.06 7.87
C ASN A 1078 9.73 53.98 6.43
N PRO A 1079 9.62 52.83 5.73
CA PRO A 1079 10.11 52.71 4.35
C PRO A 1079 9.29 53.54 3.34
N GLY A 1080 8.22 54.19 3.79
CA GLY A 1080 7.36 55.07 2.99
C GLY A 1080 6.02 54.43 2.61
N SER A 1081 5.83 53.15 2.90
CA SER A 1081 4.57 52.42 2.69
C SER A 1081 3.69 52.31 3.93
N LEU A 1082 4.19 52.66 5.12
CA LEU A 1082 3.38 52.61 6.34
C LEU A 1082 2.62 53.92 6.51
N ASP A 1083 1.30 53.84 6.58
CA ASP A 1083 0.40 54.96 6.81
C ASP A 1083 -0.65 54.64 7.89
N GLY A 1084 -1.51 55.63 8.16
CA GLY A 1084 -2.65 55.49 9.08
C GLY A 1084 -2.30 54.80 10.40
N ARG A 1085 -3.09 53.77 10.74
CA ARG A 1085 -2.96 53.02 11.99
C ARG A 1085 -1.68 52.20 12.09
N LEU A 1086 -1.12 51.69 10.98
CA LEU A 1086 0.15 50.94 11.01
C LEU A 1086 1.33 51.86 11.36
N LEU A 1087 1.33 53.09 10.85
CA LEU A 1087 2.33 54.08 11.24
C LEU A 1087 2.21 54.46 12.73
N ASP A 1088 0.98 54.51 13.25
CA ASP A 1088 0.74 54.74 14.68
C ASP A 1088 1.22 53.55 15.53
N GLU A 1089 1.02 52.30 15.09
CA GLU A 1089 1.61 51.12 15.76
C GLU A 1089 3.15 51.19 15.78
N LEU A 1090 3.78 51.59 14.68
CA LEU A 1090 5.24 51.79 14.65
C LEU A 1090 5.69 52.85 15.65
N ARG A 1091 4.96 53.97 15.76
CA ARG A 1091 5.27 55.06 16.71
C ARG A 1091 5.13 54.68 18.18
N LYS A 1092 4.36 53.64 18.51
CA LYS A 1092 4.29 53.10 19.89
C LYS A 1092 5.60 52.44 20.33
N GLY A 1093 6.51 52.17 19.40
CA GLY A 1093 7.83 51.59 19.68
C GLY A 1093 7.79 50.12 20.11
N PRO A 1094 7.17 49.22 19.32
CA PRO A 1094 7.18 47.79 19.64
C PRO A 1094 8.60 47.20 19.60
N THR A 1095 8.84 46.19 20.43
CA THR A 1095 10.07 45.40 20.41
C THR A 1095 10.02 44.43 19.22
N LEU A 1096 10.63 44.82 18.10
CA LEU A 1096 10.61 44.07 16.84
C LEU A 1096 11.92 43.32 16.56
N ASP A 1097 12.99 43.64 17.29
CA ASP A 1097 14.33 43.07 17.13
C ASP A 1097 14.46 41.68 17.75
N HIS A 1098 13.56 41.30 18.67
CA HIS A 1098 13.55 39.96 19.26
C HIS A 1098 13.13 38.89 18.22
N PRO A 1099 13.83 37.74 18.12
CA PRO A 1099 13.52 36.67 17.15
C PRO A 1099 12.07 36.22 17.14
N ALA A 1100 11.39 36.23 18.29
CA ALA A 1100 9.98 35.85 18.39
C ALA A 1100 9.06 36.67 17.46
N ALA A 1101 9.44 37.90 17.09
CA ALA A 1101 8.63 38.80 16.26
C ALA A 1101 8.81 38.61 14.75
N TRP A 1102 9.96 38.08 14.28
CA TRP A 1102 10.31 38.05 12.85
C TRP A 1102 10.84 36.70 12.36
N ALA A 1103 11.45 35.88 13.22
CA ALA A 1103 12.04 34.60 12.86
C ALA A 1103 10.98 33.51 12.60
N ALA A 1104 9.70 33.80 12.90
CA ALA A 1104 8.59 32.94 12.56
C ALA A 1104 8.44 32.82 11.05
N PHE A 1105 8.70 33.91 10.32
CA PHE A 1105 8.41 34.03 8.90
C PHE A 1105 9.51 33.39 8.06
N ILE A 1106 9.10 32.48 7.18
CA ILE A 1106 9.99 31.72 6.30
C ILE A 1106 9.53 31.82 4.86
N HIS A 1107 10.45 31.60 3.94
CA HIS A 1107 10.19 31.52 2.51
C HIS A 1107 10.37 30.07 2.03
N GLN A 1108 9.35 29.51 1.39
CA GLN A 1108 9.42 28.28 0.61
C GLN A 1108 9.22 28.60 -0.87
N GLY A 1109 10.18 28.34 -1.75
CA GLY A 1109 10.00 28.76 -3.13
C GLY A 1109 11.27 28.82 -3.98
N HIS A 1110 11.18 29.60 -5.04
CA HIS A 1110 12.27 29.89 -5.95
C HIS A 1110 13.29 30.79 -5.23
N PRO A 1111 14.55 30.34 -5.06
CA PRO A 1111 15.50 31.10 -4.27
C PRO A 1111 15.99 32.35 -5.00
N GLY A 1112 16.09 32.35 -6.34
CA GLY A 1112 16.74 33.38 -7.17
C GLY A 1112 16.32 34.85 -6.95
N PRO A 1113 17.19 35.81 -7.29
CA PRO A 1113 16.86 37.23 -7.25
C PRO A 1113 15.83 37.59 -8.33
N ALA A 1114 15.26 38.79 -8.24
CA ALA A 1114 14.34 39.28 -9.26
C ALA A 1114 15.07 39.40 -10.61
N THR A 1115 14.46 38.90 -11.68
CA THR A 1115 15.08 38.96 -13.02
C THR A 1115 15.02 40.41 -13.54
N PRO A 1116 16.16 41.06 -13.85
CA PRO A 1116 16.16 42.43 -14.34
C PRO A 1116 15.52 42.48 -15.74
N GLY A 1117 14.38 43.19 -15.89
CA GLY A 1117 13.76 43.49 -17.18
C GLY A 1117 12.27 43.14 -17.36
N ARG A 1118 11.61 42.54 -16.36
CA ARG A 1118 10.14 42.40 -16.32
C ARG A 1118 9.58 43.28 -15.20
N ARG A 1119 9.49 44.58 -15.44
CA ARG A 1119 8.63 45.49 -14.65
C ARG A 1119 7.30 45.62 -15.35
#